data_AF-A0A660PWK8-F1
#
_entry.id   AF-A0A660PWK8-F1
#
_cell.length_a   1.000
_cell.length_b   1.000
_cell.length_c   1.000
_cell.angle_alpha   90.00
_cell.angle_beta   90.00
_cell.angle_gamma   90.00
#
_symmetry.space_group_name_H-M   'P 1'
#
loop_
_entity.id
_entity.type
_entity.pdbx_description
1 polymer ?
#
loop_
_entity_poly.entity_id
_entity_poly.type
_entity_poly.pdbx_seq_one_letter_code
_entity_poly.pdbx_strand_id
1 'polypeptide(L)'
;MRNSWGSWWGEGGYMRIPYGCNQIGYGANYVDYAGIEKIEFEYPNGVPKPLDPGVPMTFEVIVSSINGGTLVSGSGQLHYSINNAPIQTESMTEVSSNEYVATLPAVICGDEIKFYVSAEDAVKGRAYDPNPVSPHRAIPVTDGIEQFADNFETDQGWTVSGDAMDGHWERGIPANGDRSDPPTDFDGSGMCFLTGNIAGDSDVDSGSTYLDSPVFDLLDREGEVSYARWYANDFGHDPNNDVLIVYVSNDNGSSWVMAETVGPILESTGGWFERSFWVSDFVEPTSQVRVRFEASDLVSRSVVEAGIDAFRVTDWDCSMDRDNDGHLNFEDNCPFIYNPGQEDEDLDGIGDVCDTHILDVASSPASGVSIIVSPENCPGGTTTPFSCEFDEGTEVTLTAPATAGEDTFQNWNKDGVHWSSSTTSPVLAMDVDYSVTAVYTESATQDPNDLVNADSMLFVLSSLNSAGNDSTLVADLYIYNDVQDVITATSGFSWENPNLVMDSARFTPLAQSSFDLIQVVYYANDIDSTNIKRLFQFAGSRMLGNGLAQNAAPQHVATYWFHLNDWTVDDCVCFSYAPFIGGAVMKFVDQALVQYVPIWRQVCVYDEPAEECCIPPSVGDLDQLGGELGFNYDGADLSLMINGLFINPSSGWNGVCLDEADVDFSSPGRPVVDPMVIDGADLSLLIDALFIAPSHYLKNCDGSDNY
;
A
#
# COMPACT_ATOMS: atom_id res chain seq x y z
N MET A 1 12.20 -41.76 45.07
CA MET A 1 12.58 -42.75 46.12
C MET A 1 11.32 -43.35 46.75
N ARG A 2 11.31 -44.63 47.18
CA ARG A 2 10.15 -45.23 47.86
C ARG A 2 10.18 -44.92 49.36
N ASN A 3 9.09 -44.40 49.91
CA ASN A 3 8.99 -44.06 51.33
C ASN A 3 8.60 -45.29 52.18
N SER A 4 8.90 -45.22 53.49
CA SER A 4 8.61 -46.29 54.46
C SER A 4 7.22 -46.21 55.10
N TRP A 5 6.41 -45.21 54.73
CA TRP A 5 5.13 -44.87 55.38
C TRP A 5 3.92 -45.51 54.67
N GLY A 6 4.16 -46.18 53.54
CA GLY A 6 3.16 -46.91 52.77
C GLY A 6 2.67 -46.14 51.55
N SER A 7 1.84 -46.78 50.74
CA SER A 7 1.36 -46.25 49.45
C SER A 7 0.45 -45.02 49.56
N TRP A 8 0.00 -44.68 50.76
CA TRP A 8 -0.99 -43.63 51.04
C TRP A 8 -0.38 -42.23 51.22
N TRP A 9 0.94 -42.10 51.10
CA TRP A 9 1.67 -40.83 51.27
C TRP A 9 2.63 -40.63 50.10
N GLY A 10 2.61 -39.44 49.49
CA GLY A 10 3.31 -39.16 48.22
C GLY A 10 2.61 -39.78 46.99
N GLU A 11 3.33 -39.92 45.88
CA GLU A 11 2.88 -40.57 44.65
C GLU A 11 2.92 -42.10 44.82
N GLY A 12 1.86 -42.69 45.37
CA GLY A 12 1.76 -44.15 45.53
C GLY A 12 2.80 -44.77 46.48
N GLY A 13 3.29 -44.01 47.46
CA GLY A 13 4.39 -44.44 48.35
C GLY A 13 5.78 -44.12 47.80
N TYR A 14 5.85 -43.38 46.70
CA TYR A 14 7.08 -42.80 46.18
C TYR A 14 7.08 -41.29 46.40
N MET A 15 8.28 -40.73 46.56
CA MET A 15 8.50 -39.29 46.53
C MET A 15 9.34 -38.94 45.30
N ARG A 16 8.89 -37.95 44.53
CA ARG A 16 9.74 -37.22 43.59
C ARG A 16 10.70 -36.36 44.38
N ILE A 17 11.97 -36.45 44.02
CA ILE A 17 13.02 -35.60 44.56
C ILE A 17 13.51 -34.80 43.37
N PRO A 18 13.33 -33.47 43.37
CA PRO A 18 13.90 -32.63 42.34
C PRO A 18 15.39 -32.92 42.19
N TYR A 19 15.87 -32.91 40.95
CA TYR A 19 17.29 -33.02 40.68
C TYR A 19 18.04 -31.94 41.50
N GLY A 20 19.07 -32.33 42.25
CA GLY A 20 19.75 -31.41 43.17
C GLY A 20 19.32 -31.41 44.64
N CYS A 21 18.56 -32.37 45.18
CA CYS A 21 18.21 -32.38 46.61
C CYS A 21 18.99 -33.42 47.46
N ASN A 22 19.47 -33.05 48.67
CA ASN A 22 20.04 -33.98 49.68
C ASN A 22 19.38 -33.87 51.07
N GLN A 23 19.87 -34.71 52.00
CA GLN A 23 19.44 -34.75 53.41
C GLN A 23 17.93 -34.93 53.60
N ILE A 24 17.31 -35.63 52.64
CA ILE A 24 15.90 -35.98 52.66
C ILE A 24 15.56 -36.76 53.95
N GLY A 25 14.70 -36.18 54.79
CA GLY A 25 14.19 -36.79 56.02
C GLY A 25 14.76 -36.26 57.35
N TYR A 26 15.76 -35.37 57.35
CA TYR A 26 16.29 -34.78 58.60
C TYR A 26 16.43 -33.23 58.55
N GLY A 27 15.97 -32.62 57.46
CA GLY A 27 16.14 -31.21 57.12
C GLY A 27 16.60 -31.13 55.67
N ALA A 28 15.66 -31.12 54.73
CA ALA A 28 15.97 -31.16 53.31
C ALA A 28 16.68 -29.86 52.89
N ASN A 29 17.83 -30.00 52.23
CA ASN A 29 18.58 -28.91 51.64
C ASN A 29 18.82 -29.24 50.16
N TYR A 30 18.87 -28.21 49.31
CA TYR A 30 19.35 -28.39 47.93
C TYR A 30 20.87 -28.63 47.95
N VAL A 31 21.32 -29.70 47.29
CA VAL A 31 22.68 -29.83 46.76
C VAL A 31 22.76 -28.95 45.54
N ASP A 32 23.55 -27.89 45.67
CA ASP A 32 24.13 -27.23 44.51
C ASP A 32 25.11 -28.21 43.85
N TYR A 33 24.66 -28.93 42.81
CA TYR A 33 25.57 -29.65 41.94
C TYR A 33 26.30 -28.59 41.12
N ALA A 34 27.50 -28.23 41.55
CA ALA A 34 28.41 -27.40 40.77
C ALA A 34 28.61 -28.01 39.38
N GLY A 35 27.81 -27.60 38.40
CA GLY A 35 27.95 -28.08 37.03
C GLY A 35 26.70 -28.11 36.14
N ILE A 36 25.48 -27.86 36.62
CA ILE A 36 24.29 -28.01 35.77
C ILE A 36 23.40 -26.77 35.98
N GLU A 37 23.33 -25.98 34.91
CA GLU A 37 22.62 -24.69 34.75
C GLU A 37 23.27 -23.45 35.40
N LYS A 38 24.16 -22.83 34.62
CA LYS A 38 24.84 -21.57 34.96
C LYS A 38 23.99 -20.35 34.56
N ILE A 39 23.42 -20.43 33.37
CA ILE A 39 22.68 -19.40 32.64
C ILE A 39 21.61 -20.13 31.83
N GLU A 40 20.41 -19.57 31.76
CA GLU A 40 19.30 -19.97 30.90
C GLU A 40 19.26 -19.06 29.67
N PHE A 41 18.89 -19.61 28.51
CA PHE A 41 18.75 -18.89 27.26
C PHE A 41 17.30 -19.02 26.79
N GLU A 42 16.69 -17.89 26.47
CA GLU A 42 15.34 -17.81 25.91
C GLU A 42 15.42 -17.12 24.54
N TYR A 43 14.63 -17.62 23.59
CA TYR A 43 14.50 -17.08 22.24
C TYR A 43 13.05 -16.61 22.06
N PRO A 44 12.73 -15.34 22.33
CA PRO A 44 11.35 -14.86 22.35
C PRO A 44 10.58 -15.09 21.05
N ASN A 45 11.30 -15.00 19.92
CA ASN A 45 10.74 -15.20 18.57
C ASN A 45 11.08 -16.59 18.01
N GLY A 46 11.52 -17.52 18.87
CA GLY A 46 12.06 -18.80 18.46
C GLY A 46 13.48 -18.72 17.91
N VAL A 47 14.03 -19.89 17.63
CA VAL A 47 15.35 -20.05 17.01
C VAL A 47 15.18 -19.85 15.49
N PRO A 48 16.08 -19.10 14.81
CA PRO A 48 16.03 -18.88 13.36
C PRO A 48 15.91 -20.13 12.50
N LYS A 49 14.70 -20.44 12.01
CA LYS A 49 14.43 -21.46 10.99
C LYS A 49 13.10 -21.18 10.26
N PRO A 50 13.05 -21.25 8.92
CA PRO A 50 14.18 -21.33 7.98
C PRO A 50 14.86 -19.96 7.79
N LEU A 51 15.90 -19.87 6.95
CA LEU A 51 16.58 -18.61 6.62
C LEU A 51 16.18 -18.10 5.22
N ASP A 52 16.16 -16.79 5.03
CA ASP A 52 16.04 -16.18 3.71
C ASP A 52 17.42 -16.20 3.00
N PRO A 53 17.52 -16.72 1.77
CA PRO A 53 18.80 -16.76 1.06
C PRO A 53 19.34 -15.36 0.78
N GLY A 54 20.66 -15.18 0.91
CA GLY A 54 21.34 -13.93 0.60
C GLY A 54 21.15 -12.81 1.63
N VAL A 55 20.29 -13.01 2.64
CA VAL A 55 19.98 -11.99 3.66
C VAL A 55 20.58 -12.41 5.02
N PRO A 56 21.33 -11.53 5.71
CA PRO A 56 21.74 -11.80 7.10
C PRO A 56 20.52 -11.84 8.02
N MET A 57 20.43 -12.86 8.87
CA MET A 57 19.31 -13.01 9.80
C MET A 57 19.69 -12.58 11.22
N THR A 58 18.88 -11.71 11.83
CA THR A 58 19.03 -11.32 13.23
C THR A 58 18.02 -11.99 14.13
N PHE A 59 18.41 -12.35 15.36
CA PHE A 59 17.50 -12.92 16.35
C PHE A 59 17.85 -12.52 17.78
N GLU A 60 16.82 -12.50 18.62
CA GLU A 60 16.90 -12.08 20.01
C GLU A 60 17.26 -13.27 20.92
N VAL A 61 18.14 -13.01 21.88
CA VAL A 61 18.58 -13.96 22.90
C VAL A 61 18.49 -13.29 24.26
N ILE A 62 17.57 -13.75 25.10
CA ILE A 62 17.48 -13.35 26.49
C ILE A 62 18.27 -14.34 27.33
N VAL A 63 19.09 -13.84 28.24
CA VAL A 63 19.89 -14.67 29.14
C VAL A 63 19.53 -14.40 30.60
N SER A 64 19.36 -15.46 31.39
CA SER A 64 19.00 -15.36 32.80
C SER A 64 19.98 -16.16 33.66
N SER A 65 20.35 -15.67 34.86
CA SER A 65 21.22 -16.43 35.77
C SER A 65 20.36 -17.20 36.78
N ILE A 66 20.37 -18.53 36.67
CA ILE A 66 19.56 -19.42 37.52
C ILE A 66 20.10 -19.42 38.97
N ASN A 67 19.24 -19.36 39.98
CA ASN A 67 19.62 -19.35 41.41
C ASN A 67 20.51 -18.16 41.84
N GLY A 68 20.41 -17.02 41.15
CA GLY A 68 21.16 -15.80 41.45
C GLY A 68 22.59 -15.83 40.89
N GLY A 69 23.10 -14.66 40.52
CA GLY A 69 24.39 -14.52 39.84
C GLY A 69 24.52 -13.13 39.23
N THR A 70 25.57 -12.89 38.47
CA THR A 70 25.77 -11.59 37.81
C THR A 70 26.29 -11.87 36.42
N LEU A 71 25.43 -11.65 35.43
CA LEU A 71 25.79 -11.72 34.03
C LEU A 71 26.90 -10.71 33.72
N VAL A 72 27.88 -11.15 32.96
CA VAL A 72 28.95 -10.28 32.46
C VAL A 72 28.41 -9.57 31.24
N SER A 73 28.23 -8.25 31.35
CA SER A 73 27.83 -7.40 30.22
C SER A 73 28.80 -7.55 29.06
N GLY A 74 28.27 -7.63 27.84
CA GLY A 74 29.01 -7.82 26.59
C GLY A 74 29.62 -9.22 26.42
N SER A 75 29.22 -10.21 27.23
CA SER A 75 29.78 -11.57 27.14
C SER A 75 29.11 -12.46 26.09
N GLY A 76 27.98 -12.03 25.54
CA GLY A 76 27.23 -12.73 24.53
C GLY A 76 28.05 -13.00 23.26
N GLN A 77 28.16 -14.26 22.84
CA GLN A 77 28.79 -14.67 21.59
C GLN A 77 27.90 -15.61 20.79
N LEU A 78 27.87 -15.40 19.48
CA LEU A 78 27.34 -16.32 18.50
C LEU A 78 28.49 -17.16 17.93
N HIS A 79 28.30 -18.47 17.86
CA HIS A 79 29.22 -19.41 17.24
C HIS A 79 28.51 -20.10 16.09
N TYR A 80 29.09 -20.08 14.89
CA TYR A 80 28.46 -20.71 13.72
C TYR A 80 29.47 -21.36 12.79
N SER A 81 29.00 -22.30 11.98
CA SER A 81 29.76 -23.02 10.96
C SER A 81 28.88 -23.18 9.72
N ILE A 82 29.38 -22.79 8.55
CA ILE A 82 28.71 -22.98 7.26
C ILE A 82 29.32 -24.22 6.58
N ASN A 83 28.50 -25.16 6.12
CA ASN A 83 28.92 -26.38 5.43
C ASN A 83 30.01 -27.18 6.16
N ASN A 84 29.88 -27.27 7.48
CA ASN A 84 30.87 -27.91 8.37
C ASN A 84 32.29 -27.31 8.28
N ALA A 85 32.41 -26.05 7.85
CA ALA A 85 33.65 -25.29 7.93
C ALA A 85 34.08 -25.06 9.40
N PRO A 86 35.32 -24.61 9.66
CA PRO A 86 35.74 -24.26 11.00
C PRO A 86 34.81 -23.22 11.64
N ILE A 87 34.46 -23.44 12.91
CA ILE A 87 33.57 -22.56 13.69
C ILE A 87 34.10 -21.12 13.71
N GLN A 88 33.26 -20.18 13.29
CA GLN A 88 33.43 -18.74 13.47
C GLN A 88 32.77 -18.31 14.77
N THR A 89 33.26 -17.21 15.36
CA THR A 89 32.72 -16.67 16.61
C THR A 89 32.63 -15.16 16.53
N GLU A 90 31.42 -14.64 16.72
CA GLU A 90 31.11 -13.22 16.64
C GLU A 90 30.49 -12.76 17.97
N SER A 91 30.75 -11.50 18.34
CA SER A 91 30.09 -10.90 19.51
C SER A 91 28.65 -10.55 19.18
N MET A 92 27.72 -10.89 20.08
CA MET A 92 26.33 -10.44 19.96
C MET A 92 26.20 -8.97 20.38
N THR A 93 25.23 -8.26 19.83
CA THR A 93 24.95 -6.86 20.21
C THR A 93 24.13 -6.83 21.49
N GLU A 94 24.69 -6.30 22.58
CA GLU A 94 23.97 -6.16 23.86
C GLU A 94 22.98 -4.98 23.79
N VAL A 95 21.69 -5.27 23.94
CA VAL A 95 20.61 -4.27 23.97
C VAL A 95 20.37 -3.81 25.40
N SER A 96 20.37 -4.77 26.33
CA SER A 96 20.29 -4.55 27.77
C SER A 96 21.11 -5.62 28.50
N SER A 97 21.28 -5.50 29.81
CA SER A 97 22.19 -6.36 30.60
C SER A 97 21.94 -7.87 30.50
N ASN A 98 20.77 -8.27 30.00
CA ASN A 98 20.31 -9.65 29.88
C ASN A 98 19.71 -9.96 28.50
N GLU A 99 19.90 -9.08 27.51
CA GLU A 99 19.25 -9.16 26.21
C GLU A 99 20.25 -8.84 25.11
N TYR A 100 20.35 -9.74 24.14
CA TYR A 100 21.31 -9.69 23.05
C TYR A 100 20.62 -9.88 21.71
N VAL A 101 21.17 -9.27 20.67
CA VAL A 101 20.83 -9.54 19.28
C VAL A 101 22.02 -10.23 18.62
N ALA A 102 21.79 -11.44 18.12
CA ALA A 102 22.74 -12.21 17.32
C ALA A 102 22.45 -12.02 15.83
N THR A 103 23.48 -12.11 14.99
CA THR A 103 23.36 -11.99 13.53
C THR A 103 24.05 -13.17 12.85
N LEU A 104 23.26 -14.04 12.23
CA LEU A 104 23.78 -15.04 11.30
C LEU A 104 24.16 -14.34 9.99
N PRO A 105 25.29 -14.71 9.36
CA PRO A 105 25.66 -14.14 8.07
C PRO A 105 24.65 -14.54 6.99
N ALA A 106 24.61 -13.77 5.91
CA ALA A 106 23.92 -14.18 4.69
C ALA A 106 24.50 -15.52 4.20
N VAL A 107 23.62 -16.49 3.98
CA VAL A 107 23.93 -17.80 3.40
C VAL A 107 23.12 -17.97 2.13
N ILE A 108 23.65 -18.72 1.17
CA ILE A 108 22.96 -18.99 -0.09
C ILE A 108 22.33 -20.37 -0.08
N CYS A 109 21.35 -20.56 -0.94
CA CYS A 109 20.73 -21.84 -1.21
C CYS A 109 21.74 -22.99 -1.35
N GLY A 110 21.49 -24.10 -0.66
CA GLY A 110 22.40 -25.25 -0.56
C GLY A 110 23.45 -25.17 0.57
N ASP A 111 23.59 -24.02 1.24
CA ASP A 111 24.40 -23.92 2.45
C ASP A 111 23.66 -24.51 3.67
N GLU A 112 24.41 -25.17 4.55
CA GLU A 112 23.96 -25.53 5.89
C GLU A 112 24.67 -24.65 6.92
N ILE A 113 23.92 -23.98 7.80
CA ILE A 113 24.51 -23.29 8.96
C ILE A 113 24.19 -24.04 10.26
N LYS A 114 25.24 -24.38 11.00
CA LYS A 114 25.15 -24.91 12.37
C LYS A 114 25.59 -23.85 13.35
N PHE A 115 24.79 -23.53 14.36
CA PHE A 115 25.08 -22.46 15.30
C PHE A 115 24.67 -22.74 16.75
N TYR A 116 25.30 -22.03 17.67
CA TYR A 116 24.96 -21.99 19.10
C TYR A 116 25.43 -20.66 19.68
N VAL A 117 24.86 -20.25 20.81
CA VAL A 117 25.22 -19.02 21.52
C VAL A 117 25.95 -19.33 22.82
N SER A 118 26.66 -18.34 23.37
CA SER A 118 27.24 -18.42 24.70
C SER A 118 27.15 -17.08 25.43
N ALA A 119 27.10 -17.14 26.76
CA ALA A 119 27.15 -15.99 27.65
C ALA A 119 27.92 -16.35 28.93
N GLU A 120 28.37 -15.35 29.69
CA GLU A 120 29.18 -15.55 30.88
C GLU A 120 28.53 -14.95 32.13
N ASP A 121 28.59 -15.70 33.23
CA ASP A 121 28.28 -15.22 34.57
C ASP A 121 29.60 -15.05 35.33
N ALA A 122 29.74 -13.93 36.05
CA ALA A 122 30.98 -13.54 36.71
C ALA A 122 31.49 -14.56 37.75
N VAL A 123 30.61 -15.42 38.27
CA VAL A 123 30.94 -16.43 39.29
C VAL A 123 30.87 -17.83 38.69
N LYS A 124 29.90 -18.10 37.81
CA LYS A 124 29.65 -19.45 37.27
C LYS A 124 30.39 -19.72 35.95
N GLY A 125 30.94 -18.68 35.34
CA GLY A 125 31.65 -18.73 34.06
C GLY A 125 30.70 -18.92 32.88
N ARG A 126 31.27 -19.33 31.75
CA ARG A 126 30.55 -19.43 30.48
C ARG A 126 29.58 -20.61 30.41
N ALA A 127 28.44 -20.37 29.79
CA ALA A 127 27.42 -21.34 29.38
C ALA A 127 27.19 -21.26 27.86
N TYR A 128 26.65 -22.34 27.29
CA TYR A 128 26.38 -22.47 25.85
C TYR A 128 24.96 -22.97 25.67
N ASP A 129 24.28 -22.48 24.64
CA ASP A 129 22.98 -23.00 24.24
C ASP A 129 22.84 -23.02 22.70
N PRO A 130 22.47 -24.16 22.11
CA PRO A 130 22.44 -25.49 22.73
C PRO A 130 23.87 -25.95 23.03
N ASN A 131 24.02 -27.19 23.47
CA ASN A 131 25.36 -27.76 23.66
C ASN A 131 26.14 -27.73 22.32
N PRO A 132 27.41 -27.28 22.28
CA PRO A 132 28.19 -27.22 21.04
C PRO A 132 28.33 -28.54 20.26
N VAL A 133 28.08 -29.69 20.89
CA VAL A 133 28.07 -31.01 20.21
C VAL A 133 26.77 -31.31 19.47
N SER A 134 25.72 -30.53 19.74
CA SER A 134 24.39 -30.62 19.15
C SER A 134 23.89 -29.20 18.85
N PRO A 135 24.57 -28.47 17.93
CA PRO A 135 24.21 -27.10 17.57
C PRO A 135 22.83 -27.06 16.92
N HIS A 136 22.18 -25.89 16.94
CA HIS A 136 21.05 -25.63 16.06
C HIS A 136 21.51 -25.74 14.60
N ARG A 137 20.61 -26.19 13.74
CA ARG A 137 20.83 -26.33 12.30
C ARG A 137 19.80 -25.48 11.57
N ALA A 138 20.21 -24.55 10.73
CA ALA A 138 19.31 -23.82 9.85
C ALA A 138 19.81 -23.93 8.40
N ILE A 139 18.88 -23.89 7.46
CA ILE A 139 19.20 -23.82 6.04
C ILE A 139 18.39 -22.68 5.39
N PRO A 140 18.91 -22.07 4.32
CA PRO A 140 18.16 -21.14 3.51
C PRO A 140 17.11 -21.89 2.69
N VAL A 141 15.88 -21.39 2.67
CA VAL A 141 14.77 -21.94 1.89
C VAL A 141 13.97 -20.82 1.25
N THR A 142 13.34 -21.09 0.11
CA THR A 142 12.50 -20.10 -0.60
C THR A 142 11.06 -20.53 -0.68
N ASP A 143 10.83 -21.84 -0.77
CA ASP A 143 9.52 -22.41 -0.99
C ASP A 143 9.38 -23.75 -0.25
N GLY A 144 8.17 -24.05 0.19
CA GLY A 144 7.79 -25.34 0.76
C GLY A 144 6.95 -26.15 -0.23
N ILE A 145 7.38 -27.35 -0.56
CA ILE A 145 6.57 -28.35 -1.28
C ILE A 145 5.98 -29.33 -0.28
N GLU A 146 4.66 -29.49 -0.33
CA GLU A 146 3.99 -30.56 0.39
C GLU A 146 4.42 -31.93 -0.18
N GLN A 147 5.32 -32.63 0.51
CA GLN A 147 5.75 -33.98 0.16
C GLN A 147 4.67 -35.02 0.47
N PHE A 148 3.92 -34.76 1.54
CA PHE A 148 2.87 -35.64 1.99
C PHE A 148 1.82 -34.85 2.75
N ALA A 149 0.55 -35.08 2.45
CA ALA A 149 -0.55 -34.65 3.29
C ALA A 149 -1.59 -35.76 3.39
N ASP A 150 -2.12 -35.89 4.60
CA ASP A 150 -3.18 -36.83 4.89
C ASP A 150 -4.16 -36.22 5.87
N ASN A 151 -5.37 -35.98 5.37
CA ASN A 151 -6.55 -35.62 6.16
C ASN A 151 -7.37 -36.86 6.55
N PHE A 152 -6.81 -38.06 6.39
CA PHE A 152 -7.36 -39.34 6.87
C PHE A 152 -8.71 -39.78 6.29
N GLU A 153 -9.18 -39.15 5.21
CA GLU A 153 -10.35 -39.60 4.45
C GLU A 153 -10.11 -40.94 3.74
N THR A 154 -8.84 -41.28 3.48
CA THR A 154 -8.45 -42.51 2.80
C THR A 154 -7.26 -43.19 3.49
N ASP A 155 -7.05 -44.47 3.18
CA ASP A 155 -5.92 -45.21 3.73
C ASP A 155 -4.63 -44.91 2.96
N GLN A 156 -3.76 -44.09 3.55
CA GLN A 156 -2.43 -43.80 2.99
C GLN A 156 -1.30 -44.63 3.60
N GLY A 157 -1.61 -45.70 4.34
CA GLY A 157 -0.62 -46.67 4.79
C GLY A 157 -0.07 -46.44 6.21
N TRP A 158 -0.83 -45.76 7.06
CA TRP A 158 -0.55 -45.66 8.49
C TRP A 158 -0.61 -47.03 9.18
N THR A 159 0.25 -47.25 10.17
CA THR A 159 0.32 -48.54 10.88
C THR A 159 0.05 -48.36 12.36
N VAL A 160 -0.89 -49.15 12.89
CA VAL A 160 -1.25 -49.18 14.31
C VAL A 160 -0.57 -50.37 14.98
N SER A 161 0.03 -50.14 16.15
CA SER A 161 0.62 -51.18 17.01
C SER A 161 0.50 -50.80 18.48
N GLY A 162 0.92 -51.66 19.41
CA GLY A 162 0.83 -51.38 20.85
C GLY A 162 0.53 -52.61 21.68
N ASP A 163 0.51 -52.43 22.99
CA ASP A 163 0.15 -53.45 23.97
C ASP A 163 -1.04 -53.05 24.87
N ALA A 164 -1.68 -51.91 24.59
CA ALA A 164 -2.95 -51.53 25.20
C ALA A 164 -3.98 -52.67 25.05
N MET A 165 -4.79 -52.86 26.08
CA MET A 165 -5.83 -53.90 26.07
C MET A 165 -7.09 -53.45 25.33
N ASP A 166 -7.35 -52.14 25.31
CA ASP A 166 -8.41 -51.47 24.57
C ASP A 166 -7.97 -50.05 24.14
N GLY A 167 -8.78 -49.38 23.32
CA GLY A 167 -8.54 -47.99 22.89
C GLY A 167 -7.40 -47.82 21.88
N HIS A 168 -7.14 -48.83 21.04
CA HIS A 168 -6.17 -48.71 19.95
C HIS A 168 -6.52 -47.58 18.98
N TRP A 169 -5.53 -47.07 18.25
CA TRP A 169 -5.77 -46.08 17.21
C TRP A 169 -6.66 -46.65 16.09
N GLU A 170 -7.67 -45.90 15.70
CA GLU A 170 -8.63 -46.25 14.66
C GLU A 170 -8.89 -45.03 13.77
N ARG A 171 -8.96 -45.25 12.46
CA ARG A 171 -9.39 -44.21 11.51
C ARG A 171 -10.89 -44.23 11.36
N GLY A 172 -11.56 -43.10 11.54
CA GLY A 172 -12.99 -43.01 11.28
C GLY A 172 -13.60 -41.67 11.61
N ILE A 173 -14.91 -41.57 11.38
CA ILE A 173 -15.72 -40.41 11.74
C ILE A 173 -15.92 -40.44 13.27
N PRO A 174 -15.67 -39.35 14.01
CA PRO A 174 -15.84 -39.33 15.45
C PRO A 174 -17.24 -39.75 15.91
N ALA A 175 -17.32 -40.81 16.72
CA ALA A 175 -18.56 -41.48 17.12
C ALA A 175 -19.17 -40.91 18.43
N ASN A 176 -19.41 -39.60 18.46
CA ASN A 176 -19.97 -38.78 19.57
C ASN A 176 -18.98 -38.47 20.71
N GLY A 177 -18.83 -37.18 21.03
CA GLY A 177 -17.97 -36.60 22.08
C GLY A 177 -18.35 -36.93 23.52
N ASP A 178 -18.65 -38.19 23.82
CA ASP A 178 -18.77 -38.66 25.19
C ASP A 178 -17.35 -38.75 25.81
N ARG A 179 -17.20 -38.54 27.12
CA ARG A 179 -15.94 -38.79 27.87
C ARG A 179 -14.64 -38.15 27.35
N SER A 180 -14.73 -36.96 26.75
CA SER A 180 -13.59 -36.16 26.26
C SER A 180 -13.04 -36.61 24.89
N ASP A 181 -13.78 -37.45 24.16
CA ASP A 181 -13.52 -37.73 22.74
C ASP A 181 -13.67 -36.46 21.88
N PRO A 182 -12.92 -36.34 20.77
CA PRO A 182 -13.18 -35.32 19.77
C PRO A 182 -14.63 -35.39 19.28
N PRO A 183 -15.44 -34.32 19.39
CA PRO A 183 -16.83 -34.33 18.93
C PRO A 183 -16.94 -34.23 17.39
N THR A 184 -15.90 -33.73 16.74
CA THR A 184 -15.71 -33.62 15.29
C THR A 184 -14.23 -33.82 14.98
N ASP A 185 -13.95 -34.12 13.72
CA ASP A 185 -12.61 -34.00 13.15
C ASP A 185 -12.16 -32.53 13.17
N PHE A 186 -10.90 -32.28 12.83
CA PHE A 186 -10.29 -30.96 12.99
C PHE A 186 -10.78 -29.98 11.92
N ASP A 187 -10.74 -30.38 10.65
CA ASP A 187 -10.97 -29.50 9.50
C ASP A 187 -12.39 -29.61 8.91
N GLY A 188 -13.20 -30.55 9.40
CA GLY A 188 -14.56 -30.80 8.94
C GLY A 188 -14.64 -31.64 7.67
N SER A 189 -13.53 -32.28 7.25
CA SER A 189 -13.48 -33.22 6.14
C SER A 189 -14.20 -34.54 6.45
N GLY A 190 -14.20 -34.97 7.72
CA GLY A 190 -15.10 -35.97 8.28
C GLY A 190 -14.44 -37.09 9.09
N MET A 191 -13.25 -37.55 8.71
CA MET A 191 -12.51 -38.64 9.35
C MET A 191 -11.21 -38.14 9.94
N CYS A 192 -10.82 -38.71 11.08
CA CYS A 192 -9.50 -38.54 11.66
C CYS A 192 -9.01 -39.86 12.28
N PHE A 193 -7.80 -39.89 12.81
CA PHE A 193 -7.37 -40.97 13.70
C PHE A 193 -7.77 -40.65 15.14
N LEU A 194 -8.33 -41.63 15.84
CA LEU A 194 -8.84 -41.52 17.20
C LEU A 194 -8.39 -42.74 18.01
N THR A 195 -8.12 -42.58 19.30
CA THR A 195 -8.07 -43.73 20.22
C THR A 195 -9.48 -44.24 20.45
N GLY A 196 -9.75 -45.51 20.13
CA GLY A 196 -11.05 -46.16 20.30
C GLY A 196 -12.26 -45.39 19.72
N ASN A 197 -12.73 -45.74 18.52
CA ASN A 197 -13.84 -45.01 17.88
C ASN A 197 -15.19 -45.74 18.03
N ILE A 198 -15.59 -45.99 19.28
CA ILE A 198 -16.87 -46.64 19.61
C ILE A 198 -17.62 -45.87 20.70
N ALA A 199 -18.95 -45.81 20.61
CA ALA A 199 -19.74 -45.16 21.65
C ALA A 199 -19.66 -45.93 22.98
N GLY A 200 -18.99 -45.38 24.00
CA GLY A 200 -18.96 -45.96 25.35
C GLY A 200 -17.64 -45.85 26.12
N ASP A 201 -17.03 -47.00 26.42
CA ASP A 201 -15.77 -47.17 27.16
C ASP A 201 -14.66 -47.35 26.11
N SER A 202 -14.30 -46.26 25.44
CA SER A 202 -13.42 -46.22 24.25
C SER A 202 -11.97 -45.87 24.57
N ASP A 203 -11.62 -45.69 25.84
CA ASP A 203 -10.33 -45.14 26.24
C ASP A 203 -9.17 -46.12 26.09
N VAL A 204 -7.96 -45.57 25.97
CA VAL A 204 -6.73 -46.38 26.03
C VAL A 204 -6.64 -47.02 27.41
N ASP A 205 -6.50 -48.35 27.44
CA ASP A 205 -6.68 -49.11 28.67
C ASP A 205 -5.47 -50.02 28.95
N SER A 206 -4.79 -49.82 30.08
CA SER A 206 -3.74 -50.71 30.61
C SER A 206 -2.59 -51.04 29.63
N GLY A 207 -2.06 -50.03 28.92
CA GLY A 207 -0.92 -50.17 28.01
C GLY A 207 -0.76 -48.96 27.10
N SER A 208 0.01 -49.13 26.02
CA SER A 208 0.29 -48.09 25.02
C SER A 208 -0.25 -48.46 23.65
N THR A 209 -0.70 -47.45 22.90
CA THR A 209 -1.08 -47.57 21.49
C THR A 209 -0.27 -46.59 20.64
N TYR A 210 0.25 -47.08 19.51
CA TYR A 210 1.16 -46.38 18.61
C TYR A 210 0.51 -46.23 17.23
N LEU A 211 0.49 -45.01 16.72
CA LEU A 211 0.15 -44.68 15.35
C LEU A 211 1.42 -44.22 14.63
N ASP A 212 1.94 -45.06 13.74
CA ASP A 212 3.14 -44.74 12.97
C ASP A 212 2.78 -44.33 11.55
N SER A 213 3.36 -43.21 11.11
CA SER A 213 3.22 -42.71 9.75
C SER A 213 3.85 -43.64 8.71
N PRO A 214 3.50 -43.48 7.42
CA PRO A 214 4.34 -43.92 6.31
C PRO A 214 5.76 -43.34 6.37
N VAL A 215 6.65 -43.84 5.51
CA VAL A 215 8.02 -43.31 5.35
C VAL A 215 8.01 -42.10 4.43
N PHE A 216 8.71 -41.04 4.81
CA PHE A 216 8.90 -39.82 4.01
C PHE A 216 10.38 -39.65 3.65
N ASP A 217 10.63 -39.12 2.44
CA ASP A 217 11.98 -38.85 1.94
C ASP A 217 12.35 -37.37 2.12
N LEU A 218 13.16 -37.13 3.14
CA LEU A 218 13.71 -35.82 3.47
C LEU A 218 15.24 -35.83 3.40
N LEU A 219 15.83 -36.70 2.58
CA LEU A 219 17.27 -36.71 2.38
C LEU A 219 17.70 -35.37 1.77
N ASP A 220 18.73 -34.74 2.36
CA ASP A 220 19.32 -33.46 1.93
C ASP A 220 18.35 -32.26 1.92
N ARG A 221 17.25 -32.34 2.70
CA ARG A 221 16.14 -31.38 2.71
C ARG A 221 15.77 -30.92 4.12
N GLU A 222 15.10 -29.78 4.23
CA GLU A 222 14.48 -29.37 5.50
C GLU A 222 13.01 -29.77 5.53
N GLY A 223 12.68 -30.74 6.39
CA GLY A 223 11.30 -31.16 6.57
C GLY A 223 10.66 -30.47 7.76
N GLU A 224 9.54 -29.79 7.54
CA GLU A 224 8.59 -29.44 8.59
C GLU A 224 7.47 -30.47 8.64
N VAL A 225 7.23 -31.03 9.83
CA VAL A 225 6.07 -31.87 10.09
C VAL A 225 5.03 -31.03 10.79
N SER A 226 3.79 -31.01 10.29
CA SER A 226 2.66 -30.38 10.97
C SER A 226 1.46 -31.33 11.10
N TYR A 227 0.67 -31.13 12.14
CA TYR A 227 -0.51 -31.95 12.45
C TYR A 227 -1.44 -31.21 13.41
N ALA A 228 -2.72 -31.53 13.35
CA ALA A 228 -3.68 -31.22 14.39
C ALA A 228 -3.76 -32.41 15.37
N ARG A 229 -3.66 -32.12 16.66
CA ARG A 229 -3.81 -33.14 17.70
C ARG A 229 -4.86 -32.76 18.74
N TRP A 230 -5.57 -33.77 19.23
CA TRP A 230 -6.43 -33.73 20.41
C TRP A 230 -5.82 -34.62 21.49
N TYR A 231 -5.86 -34.17 22.74
CA TYR A 231 -5.49 -35.01 23.87
C TYR A 231 -6.31 -34.68 25.12
N ALA A 232 -6.87 -35.69 25.76
CA ALA A 232 -7.60 -35.59 27.00
C ALA A 232 -7.17 -36.69 27.98
N ASN A 233 -6.88 -36.31 29.22
CA ASN A 233 -6.59 -37.20 30.33
C ASN A 233 -7.21 -36.69 31.65
N ASP A 234 -8.12 -35.72 31.58
CA ASP A 234 -8.64 -34.96 32.72
C ASP A 234 -9.86 -35.62 33.37
N PHE A 235 -10.25 -36.79 32.88
CA PHE A 235 -11.37 -37.58 33.34
C PHE A 235 -10.93 -39.00 33.81
N GLY A 236 -11.82 -39.70 34.52
CA GLY A 236 -11.56 -41.06 35.03
C GLY A 236 -11.16 -41.11 36.50
N HIS A 237 -10.56 -42.22 36.92
CA HIS A 237 -10.25 -42.49 38.33
C HIS A 237 -8.96 -41.83 38.81
N ASP A 238 -8.01 -41.54 37.92
CA ASP A 238 -6.75 -40.85 38.26
C ASP A 238 -6.34 -39.85 37.17
N PRO A 239 -7.15 -38.80 36.93
CA PRO A 239 -6.93 -37.86 35.84
C PRO A 239 -5.64 -37.04 36.02
N ASN A 240 -5.10 -36.54 34.91
CA ASN A 240 -3.90 -35.71 34.81
C ASN A 240 -2.59 -36.42 35.23
N ASN A 241 -2.46 -37.71 34.91
CA ASN A 241 -1.24 -38.48 35.19
C ASN A 241 -0.56 -39.09 33.95
N ASP A 242 -1.25 -39.13 32.81
CA ASP A 242 -0.75 -39.71 31.56
C ASP A 242 -0.35 -38.64 30.54
N VAL A 243 0.35 -39.03 29.49
CA VAL A 243 0.82 -38.11 28.44
C VAL A 243 0.59 -38.68 27.05
N LEU A 244 0.39 -37.80 26.06
CA LEU A 244 0.58 -38.12 24.64
C LEU A 244 2.01 -37.72 24.27
N ILE A 245 2.71 -38.61 23.58
CA ILE A 245 4.08 -38.36 23.14
C ILE A 245 4.16 -38.48 21.62
N VAL A 246 4.78 -37.48 20.99
CA VAL A 246 5.10 -37.51 19.56
C VAL A 246 6.58 -37.79 19.40
N TYR A 247 6.92 -38.73 18.53
CA TYR A 247 8.29 -39.08 18.20
C TYR A 247 8.57 -38.91 16.72
N VAL A 248 9.84 -38.69 16.42
CA VAL A 248 10.38 -38.73 15.06
C VAL A 248 11.53 -39.74 14.99
N SER A 249 11.62 -40.42 13.86
CA SER A 249 12.67 -41.38 13.53
C SER A 249 13.25 -41.01 12.18
N ASN A 250 14.55 -41.24 11.98
CA ASN A 250 15.24 -41.12 10.70
C ASN A 250 15.79 -42.46 10.18
N ASP A 251 15.37 -43.58 10.78
CA ASP A 251 15.87 -44.93 10.49
C ASP A 251 14.72 -45.95 10.34
N ASN A 252 13.60 -45.49 9.77
CA ASN A 252 12.38 -46.28 9.54
C ASN A 252 11.79 -46.88 10.84
N GLY A 253 11.91 -46.17 11.96
CA GLY A 253 11.36 -46.55 13.25
C GLY A 253 12.19 -47.57 14.03
N SER A 254 13.48 -47.73 13.69
CA SER A 254 14.41 -48.57 14.46
C SER A 254 14.83 -47.90 15.77
N SER A 255 14.93 -46.57 15.75
CA SER A 255 15.10 -45.68 16.90
C SER A 255 14.16 -44.47 16.80
N TRP A 256 13.82 -43.90 17.95
CA TRP A 256 12.84 -42.81 18.07
C TRP A 256 13.37 -41.72 19.01
N VAL A 257 13.24 -40.47 18.59
CA VAL A 257 13.54 -39.28 19.39
C VAL A 257 12.23 -38.57 19.68
N MET A 258 12.04 -38.16 20.93
CA MET A 258 10.84 -37.46 21.37
C MET A 258 10.83 -36.03 20.81
N ALA A 259 9.78 -35.70 20.06
CA ALA A 259 9.55 -34.38 19.47
C ALA A 259 8.62 -33.52 20.33
N GLU A 260 7.60 -34.13 20.95
CA GLU A 260 6.62 -33.43 21.77
C GLU A 260 6.15 -34.30 22.95
N THR A 261 5.80 -33.65 24.07
CA THR A 261 5.04 -34.26 25.17
C THR A 261 3.86 -33.37 25.51
N VAL A 262 2.65 -33.95 25.56
CA VAL A 262 1.40 -33.26 25.89
C VAL A 262 0.87 -33.79 27.20
N GLY A 263 0.43 -32.88 28.07
CA GLY A 263 0.07 -33.22 29.44
C GLY A 263 1.29 -33.30 30.38
N PRO A 264 1.11 -33.84 31.60
CA PRO A 264 -0.11 -34.46 32.06
C PRO A 264 -1.20 -33.47 32.48
N ILE A 265 -0.93 -32.16 32.52
CA ILE A 265 -1.90 -31.11 32.89
C ILE A 265 -2.14 -30.10 31.76
N LEU A 266 -1.10 -29.72 31.02
CA LEU A 266 -1.20 -28.69 29.98
C LEU A 266 -1.72 -29.32 28.69
N GLU A 267 -2.75 -28.71 28.07
CA GLU A 267 -3.35 -29.16 26.81
C GLU A 267 -3.84 -30.62 26.84
N SER A 268 -4.33 -31.05 28.00
CA SER A 268 -4.78 -32.42 28.25
C SER A 268 -6.25 -32.52 28.71
N THR A 269 -7.07 -31.53 28.35
CA THR A 269 -8.53 -31.50 28.63
C THR A 269 -9.36 -31.57 27.34
N GLY A 270 -8.76 -32.10 26.26
CA GLY A 270 -9.31 -32.03 24.91
C GLY A 270 -9.11 -30.67 24.22
N GLY A 271 -9.70 -30.55 23.03
CA GLY A 271 -9.49 -29.43 22.10
C GLY A 271 -8.46 -29.79 21.02
N TRP A 272 -8.72 -29.35 19.79
CA TRP A 272 -7.78 -29.49 18.69
C TRP A 272 -6.71 -28.40 18.75
N PHE A 273 -5.45 -28.80 18.70
CA PHE A 273 -4.28 -27.93 18.66
C PHE A 273 -3.44 -28.28 17.44
N GLU A 274 -3.16 -27.29 16.60
CA GLU A 274 -2.17 -27.41 15.55
C GLU A 274 -0.76 -27.30 16.14
N ARG A 275 0.11 -28.19 15.68
CA ARG A 275 1.51 -28.25 16.04
C ARG A 275 2.34 -28.47 14.80
N SER A 276 3.54 -27.90 14.81
CA SER A 276 4.57 -28.25 13.86
C SER A 276 5.93 -28.32 14.53
N PHE A 277 6.83 -29.05 13.90
CA PHE A 277 8.23 -29.10 14.29
C PHE A 277 9.13 -29.40 13.09
N TRP A 278 10.37 -28.90 13.16
CA TRP A 278 11.39 -29.21 12.17
C TRP A 278 12.02 -30.57 12.48
N VAL A 279 12.09 -31.47 11.50
CA VAL A 279 12.69 -32.79 11.68
C VAL A 279 14.14 -32.67 12.16
N SER A 280 14.87 -31.67 11.65
CA SER A 280 16.27 -31.42 11.98
C SER A 280 16.52 -30.94 13.42
N ASP A 281 15.48 -30.55 14.16
CA ASP A 281 15.61 -30.23 15.59
C ASP A 281 15.88 -31.49 16.44
N PHE A 282 15.49 -32.66 15.93
CA PHE A 282 15.51 -33.90 16.71
C PHE A 282 16.39 -34.99 16.09
N VAL A 283 16.40 -35.09 14.76
CA VAL A 283 17.14 -36.12 14.02
C VAL A 283 17.70 -35.55 12.72
N GLU A 284 18.85 -36.06 12.29
CA GLU A 284 19.37 -35.74 10.94
C GLU A 284 18.40 -36.27 9.88
N PRO A 285 17.90 -35.44 8.96
CA PRO A 285 16.96 -35.87 7.91
C PRO A 285 17.56 -36.97 7.00
N THR A 286 16.73 -37.95 6.62
CA THR A 286 17.11 -39.06 5.74
C THR A 286 15.94 -39.42 4.81
N SER A 287 16.15 -40.39 3.92
CA SER A 287 15.07 -40.97 3.11
C SER A 287 14.15 -41.95 3.87
N GLN A 288 14.31 -42.04 5.19
CA GLN A 288 13.64 -43.03 6.05
C GLN A 288 12.91 -42.38 7.23
N VAL A 289 12.48 -41.12 7.09
CA VAL A 289 11.85 -40.38 8.19
C VAL A 289 10.45 -40.92 8.48
N ARG A 290 10.09 -41.04 9.75
CA ARG A 290 8.76 -41.42 10.24
C ARG A 290 8.38 -40.64 11.49
N VAL A 291 7.08 -40.49 11.71
CA VAL A 291 6.49 -39.89 12.92
C VAL A 291 5.64 -40.94 13.64
N ARG A 292 5.64 -40.91 14.97
CA ARG A 292 4.84 -41.79 15.83
C ARG A 292 4.07 -40.97 16.85
N PHE A 293 2.80 -41.29 17.01
CA PHE A 293 1.94 -40.80 18.09
C PHE A 293 1.70 -41.93 19.10
N GLU A 294 2.12 -41.74 20.35
CA GLU A 294 1.94 -42.66 21.46
C GLU A 294 0.93 -42.11 22.46
N ALA A 295 -0.21 -42.79 22.61
CA ALA A 295 -1.15 -42.59 23.71
C ALA A 295 -1.07 -43.79 24.66
N SER A 296 -1.05 -43.55 25.98
CA SER A 296 -0.87 -44.61 26.98
C SER A 296 -1.70 -44.38 28.24
N ASP A 297 -2.15 -45.47 28.87
CA ASP A 297 -2.69 -45.54 30.25
C ASP A 297 -1.93 -46.62 31.02
N LEU A 298 -0.94 -46.24 31.83
CA LEU A 298 0.06 -47.18 32.36
C LEU A 298 -0.07 -47.52 33.85
N VAL A 299 -0.90 -46.81 34.61
CA VAL A 299 -0.88 -46.93 36.09
C VAL A 299 -2.27 -47.10 36.69
N SER A 300 -3.25 -46.34 36.23
CA SER A 300 -4.60 -46.32 36.83
C SER A 300 -5.59 -45.65 35.91
N ARG A 301 -6.65 -46.38 35.54
CA ARG A 301 -7.89 -46.04 34.81
C ARG A 301 -8.31 -44.55 34.73
N SER A 302 -7.44 -43.71 34.23
CA SER A 302 -7.78 -42.41 33.66
C SER A 302 -8.40 -42.68 32.31
N VAL A 303 -9.35 -41.82 31.93
CA VAL A 303 -9.86 -41.84 30.56
C VAL A 303 -8.86 -41.08 29.71
N VAL A 304 -8.18 -41.81 28.82
CA VAL A 304 -7.18 -41.27 27.89
C VAL A 304 -7.74 -41.31 26.48
N GLU A 305 -7.96 -40.12 25.92
CA GLU A 305 -8.50 -39.95 24.57
C GLU A 305 -7.59 -39.05 23.74
N ALA A 306 -7.28 -39.45 22.52
CA ALA A 306 -6.42 -38.73 21.60
C ALA A 306 -6.96 -38.77 20.17
N GLY A 307 -6.67 -37.71 19.42
CA GLY A 307 -7.02 -37.60 18.02
C GLY A 307 -5.87 -36.99 17.22
N ILE A 308 -5.67 -37.43 15.98
CA ILE A 308 -4.71 -36.85 15.03
C ILE A 308 -5.43 -36.58 13.72
N ASP A 309 -5.21 -35.39 13.17
CA ASP A 309 -5.79 -34.94 11.91
C ASP A 309 -4.85 -33.99 11.15
N ALA A 310 -5.17 -33.69 9.89
CA ALA A 310 -4.48 -32.72 9.03
C ALA A 310 -2.94 -32.87 9.04
N PHE A 311 -2.44 -34.10 8.96
CA PHE A 311 -1.01 -34.37 9.00
C PHE A 311 -0.35 -33.96 7.68
N ARG A 312 0.73 -33.17 7.74
CA ARG A 312 1.49 -32.73 6.58
C ARG A 312 2.99 -32.84 6.82
N VAL A 313 3.72 -33.10 5.74
CA VAL A 313 5.18 -33.00 5.66
C VAL A 313 5.49 -32.06 4.53
N THR A 314 6.07 -30.91 4.86
CA THR A 314 6.52 -29.91 3.90
C THR A 314 8.03 -29.99 3.80
N ASP A 315 8.53 -30.15 2.59
CA ASP A 315 9.95 -30.07 2.24
C ASP A 315 10.27 -28.66 1.77
N TRP A 316 11.22 -28.05 2.45
CA TRP A 316 11.69 -26.72 2.16
C TRP A 316 13.09 -26.80 1.54
N ASP A 317 13.20 -26.33 0.29
CA ASP A 317 14.44 -26.27 -0.48
C ASP A 317 14.41 -25.04 -1.40
N CYS A 318 15.59 -24.63 -1.84
CA CYS A 318 15.81 -23.59 -2.82
C CYS A 318 15.97 -24.10 -4.26
N SER A 319 16.03 -25.41 -4.49
CA SER A 319 16.34 -25.96 -5.82
C SER A 319 15.15 -25.96 -6.79
N MET A 320 14.12 -25.17 -6.51
CA MET A 320 12.92 -25.14 -7.33
C MET A 320 13.09 -24.16 -8.48
N ASP A 321 12.71 -24.63 -9.66
CA ASP A 321 12.43 -23.87 -10.86
C ASP A 321 11.00 -24.25 -11.24
N ARG A 322 10.04 -23.43 -10.80
CA ARG A 322 8.60 -23.76 -10.80
C ARG A 322 8.03 -23.75 -12.21
N ASP A 323 8.53 -22.90 -13.09
CA ASP A 323 8.07 -22.78 -14.47
C ASP A 323 8.97 -23.49 -15.49
N ASN A 324 10.10 -24.05 -15.02
CA ASN A 324 11.10 -24.82 -15.77
C ASN A 324 11.79 -24.00 -16.86
N ASP A 325 12.08 -22.72 -16.59
CA ASP A 325 12.71 -21.81 -17.53
C ASP A 325 14.26 -21.84 -17.49
N GLY A 326 14.82 -22.50 -16.48
CA GLY A 326 16.26 -22.65 -16.27
C GLY A 326 16.84 -21.76 -15.19
N HIS A 327 16.06 -20.88 -14.57
CA HIS A 327 16.41 -20.11 -13.39
C HIS A 327 15.70 -20.70 -12.17
N LEU A 328 16.39 -20.70 -11.02
CA LEU A 328 15.76 -21.12 -9.77
C LEU A 328 14.87 -19.99 -9.28
N ASN A 329 13.74 -20.29 -8.63
CA ASN A 329 12.73 -19.31 -8.19
C ASN A 329 13.27 -18.10 -7.42
N PHE A 330 14.45 -18.20 -6.79
CA PHE A 330 15.06 -17.10 -6.04
C PHE A 330 16.05 -16.24 -6.85
N GLU A 331 16.49 -16.76 -8.00
CA GLU A 331 17.29 -16.04 -9.00
C GLU A 331 16.43 -15.61 -10.19
N ASP A 332 15.17 -16.03 -10.21
CA ASP A 332 14.19 -15.83 -11.28
C ASP A 332 13.35 -14.59 -10.98
N ASN A 333 13.37 -13.62 -11.89
CA ASN A 333 12.56 -12.39 -11.80
C ASN A 333 11.09 -12.63 -12.16
N CYS A 334 10.71 -13.82 -12.65
CA CYS A 334 9.33 -14.26 -12.83
C CYS A 334 9.12 -15.73 -12.40
N PRO A 335 9.15 -16.07 -11.10
CA PRO A 335 9.19 -17.45 -10.57
C PRO A 335 8.04 -18.41 -10.95
N PHE A 336 7.05 -17.93 -11.69
CA PHE A 336 5.86 -18.69 -12.08
C PHE A 336 5.54 -18.56 -13.57
N ILE A 337 6.28 -17.76 -14.34
CA ILE A 337 6.01 -17.44 -15.74
C ILE A 337 7.32 -17.56 -16.54
N TYR A 338 7.42 -18.64 -17.32
CA TYR A 338 8.60 -18.99 -18.08
C TYR A 338 9.22 -17.81 -18.85
N ASN A 339 10.41 -17.35 -18.43
CA ASN A 339 11.18 -16.29 -19.09
C ASN A 339 12.71 -16.50 -19.00
N PRO A 340 13.28 -17.48 -19.74
CA PRO A 340 14.70 -17.83 -19.65
C PRO A 340 15.67 -16.68 -19.93
N GLY A 341 15.20 -15.62 -20.60
CA GLY A 341 15.96 -14.42 -20.91
C GLY A 341 16.10 -13.44 -19.75
N GLN A 342 15.24 -13.54 -18.73
CA GLN A 342 15.21 -12.68 -17.54
C GLN A 342 15.23 -11.20 -17.93
N GLU A 343 14.51 -10.86 -19.00
CA GLU A 343 14.31 -9.47 -19.39
C GLU A 343 13.60 -8.71 -18.25
N ASP A 344 14.09 -7.52 -17.97
CA ASP A 344 13.70 -6.59 -16.89
C ASP A 344 14.17 -5.20 -17.36
N GLU A 345 13.33 -4.52 -18.16
CA GLU A 345 13.67 -3.26 -18.82
C GLU A 345 13.77 -2.09 -17.82
N ASP A 346 12.97 -2.12 -16.75
CA ASP A 346 12.87 -1.04 -15.76
C ASP A 346 13.77 -1.23 -14.52
N LEU A 347 14.34 -2.43 -14.33
CA LEU A 347 15.30 -2.83 -13.31
C LEU A 347 14.73 -2.84 -11.88
N ASP A 348 13.45 -3.13 -11.73
CA ASP A 348 12.82 -3.26 -10.41
C ASP A 348 13.00 -4.67 -9.79
N GLY A 349 13.47 -5.64 -10.58
CA GLY A 349 13.69 -7.03 -10.18
C GLY A 349 12.51 -7.97 -10.45
N ILE A 350 11.45 -7.49 -11.07
CA ILE A 350 10.33 -8.25 -11.64
C ILE A 350 10.57 -8.31 -13.15
N GLY A 351 10.42 -9.48 -13.77
CA GLY A 351 10.65 -9.59 -15.21
C GLY A 351 9.51 -9.04 -16.04
N ASP A 352 9.81 -8.54 -17.24
CA ASP A 352 8.83 -7.91 -18.15
C ASP A 352 7.57 -8.78 -18.39
N VAL A 353 7.72 -10.11 -18.32
CA VAL A 353 6.60 -11.03 -18.58
C VAL A 353 5.62 -11.17 -17.42
N CYS A 354 6.03 -10.79 -16.21
CA CYS A 354 5.24 -10.89 -14.99
C CYS A 354 5.04 -9.54 -14.30
N ASP A 355 5.58 -8.46 -14.86
CA ASP A 355 5.30 -7.10 -14.44
C ASP A 355 3.88 -6.66 -14.86
N THR A 356 3.27 -5.80 -14.05
CA THR A 356 1.88 -5.33 -14.22
C THR A 356 1.74 -3.85 -13.89
N HIS A 357 0.84 -3.16 -14.59
CA HIS A 357 0.53 -1.75 -14.38
C HIS A 357 -0.94 -1.47 -14.15
N ILE A 358 -1.21 -0.38 -13.42
CA ILE A 358 -2.54 0.05 -13.04
C ILE A 358 -3.08 1.10 -14.01
N LEU A 359 -4.29 0.86 -14.50
CA LEU A 359 -5.08 1.83 -15.25
C LEU A 359 -6.25 2.34 -14.40
N ASP A 360 -6.13 3.56 -13.90
CA ASP A 360 -7.20 4.28 -13.20
C ASP A 360 -8.13 4.96 -14.22
N VAL A 361 -9.43 4.65 -14.17
CA VAL A 361 -10.43 5.20 -15.08
C VAL A 361 -11.51 5.95 -14.33
N ALA A 362 -11.68 7.22 -14.67
CA ALA A 362 -12.69 8.12 -14.11
C ALA A 362 -13.59 8.75 -15.18
N SER A 363 -14.62 9.47 -14.73
CA SER A 363 -15.42 10.35 -15.59
C SER A 363 -15.77 11.63 -14.84
N SER A 364 -16.00 12.72 -15.57
CA SER A 364 -16.36 14.02 -15.01
C SER A 364 -17.22 14.84 -15.99
N PRO A 365 -18.21 15.63 -15.51
CA PRO A 365 -18.68 15.70 -14.13
C PRO A 365 -19.56 14.50 -13.74
N ALA A 366 -20.04 13.73 -14.74
CA ALA A 366 -20.76 12.48 -14.50
C ALA A 366 -19.87 11.47 -13.77
N SER A 367 -20.44 10.76 -12.78
CA SER A 367 -19.83 9.59 -12.12
C SER A 367 -20.72 8.37 -12.32
N GLY A 368 -20.19 7.17 -12.14
CA GLY A 368 -20.95 5.93 -12.36
C GLY A 368 -21.21 5.62 -13.83
N VAL A 369 -20.31 6.06 -14.72
CA VAL A 369 -20.41 5.81 -16.17
C VAL A 369 -19.82 4.45 -16.49
N SER A 370 -20.57 3.58 -17.18
CA SER A 370 -20.05 2.29 -17.65
C SER A 370 -19.17 2.47 -18.87
N ILE A 371 -17.87 2.23 -18.71
CA ILE A 371 -16.87 2.24 -19.77
C ILE A 371 -16.62 0.81 -20.25
N ILE A 372 -16.43 0.60 -21.55
CA ILE A 372 -15.98 -0.70 -22.07
C ILE A 372 -14.46 -0.66 -22.15
N VAL A 373 -13.81 -1.66 -21.55
CA VAL A 373 -12.35 -1.85 -21.58
C VAL A 373 -12.06 -3.11 -22.39
N SER A 374 -11.08 -3.05 -23.29
CA SER A 374 -10.67 -4.20 -24.11
C SER A 374 -9.16 -4.29 -24.19
N PRO A 375 -8.53 -5.39 -23.73
CA PRO A 375 -9.14 -6.52 -23.00
C PRO A 375 -9.71 -6.10 -21.64
N GLU A 376 -10.71 -6.81 -21.12
CA GLU A 376 -11.32 -6.51 -19.82
C GLU A 376 -10.56 -7.23 -18.71
N ASN A 377 -9.80 -6.50 -17.88
CA ASN A 377 -9.12 -7.02 -16.68
C ASN A 377 -9.35 -6.10 -15.46
N CYS A 378 -10.62 -5.90 -15.11
CA CYS A 378 -11.04 -4.91 -14.10
C CYS A 378 -11.88 -5.62 -13.01
N PRO A 379 -11.27 -6.10 -11.90
CA PRO A 379 -11.96 -6.93 -10.90
C PRO A 379 -13.15 -6.23 -10.21
N GLY A 380 -13.13 -4.90 -10.13
CA GLY A 380 -14.20 -4.08 -9.58
C GLY A 380 -15.37 -3.80 -10.55
N GLY A 381 -15.30 -4.30 -11.78
CA GLY A 381 -16.17 -3.92 -12.89
C GLY A 381 -15.75 -2.59 -13.52
N THR A 382 -16.52 -2.15 -14.52
CA THR A 382 -16.12 -1.04 -15.40
C THR A 382 -16.98 0.23 -15.26
N THR A 383 -17.49 0.49 -14.05
CA THR A 383 -18.30 1.67 -13.74
C THR A 383 -17.47 2.71 -12.97
N THR A 384 -17.32 3.92 -13.51
CA THR A 384 -16.38 4.91 -12.97
C THR A 384 -16.72 5.42 -11.55
N PRO A 385 -15.70 5.70 -10.72
CA PRO A 385 -14.29 5.41 -10.93
C PRO A 385 -13.96 3.92 -10.68
N PHE A 386 -13.02 3.37 -11.45
CA PHE A 386 -12.50 2.01 -11.26
C PHE A 386 -11.03 1.92 -11.66
N SER A 387 -10.36 0.87 -11.21
CA SER A 387 -8.97 0.54 -11.58
C SER A 387 -8.94 -0.83 -12.25
N CYS A 388 -8.06 -0.98 -13.23
CA CYS A 388 -7.74 -2.25 -13.88
C CYS A 388 -6.24 -2.51 -13.75
N GLU A 389 -5.85 -3.77 -13.81
CA GLU A 389 -4.46 -4.20 -13.72
C GLU A 389 -4.15 -4.97 -15.01
N PHE A 390 -3.01 -4.72 -15.63
CA PHE A 390 -2.65 -5.33 -16.90
C PHE A 390 -1.16 -5.67 -16.91
N ASP A 391 -0.82 -6.83 -17.47
CA ASP A 391 0.56 -7.22 -17.74
C ASP A 391 1.26 -6.16 -18.62
N GLU A 392 2.57 -5.99 -18.43
CA GLU A 392 3.38 -5.03 -19.20
C GLU A 392 3.20 -5.23 -20.72
N GLY A 393 3.12 -4.11 -21.43
CA GLY A 393 2.94 -4.06 -22.88
C GLY A 393 1.53 -4.39 -23.36
N THR A 394 0.58 -4.67 -22.46
CA THR A 394 -0.81 -4.95 -22.85
C THR A 394 -1.42 -3.75 -23.59
N GLU A 395 -1.92 -3.98 -24.80
CA GLU A 395 -2.62 -2.96 -25.60
C GLU A 395 -4.10 -2.85 -25.19
N VAL A 396 -4.45 -1.74 -24.52
CA VAL A 396 -5.78 -1.45 -23.99
C VAL A 396 -6.50 -0.39 -24.84
N THR A 397 -7.81 -0.57 -25.01
CA THR A 397 -8.71 0.45 -25.56
C THR A 397 -9.91 0.68 -24.65
N LEU A 398 -10.32 1.95 -24.53
CA LEU A 398 -11.45 2.38 -23.73
C LEU A 398 -12.54 2.92 -24.63
N THR A 399 -13.79 2.52 -24.40
CA THR A 399 -14.95 3.07 -25.12
C THR A 399 -15.98 3.62 -24.14
N ALA A 400 -16.16 4.93 -24.18
CA ALA A 400 -17.17 5.65 -23.41
C ALA A 400 -18.51 5.67 -24.16
N PRO A 401 -19.65 5.64 -23.45
CA PRO A 401 -20.93 5.91 -24.08
C PRO A 401 -20.98 7.38 -24.53
N ALA A 402 -21.63 7.63 -25.66
CA ALA A 402 -21.79 8.99 -26.19
C ALA A 402 -22.53 9.94 -25.23
N THR A 403 -23.31 9.38 -24.30
CA THR A 403 -24.05 10.12 -23.27
C THR A 403 -24.00 9.39 -21.93
N ALA A 404 -23.93 10.14 -20.83
CA ALA A 404 -24.05 9.67 -19.46
C ALA A 404 -25.15 10.47 -18.75
N GLY A 405 -26.35 9.88 -18.59
CA GLY A 405 -27.51 10.66 -18.18
C GLY A 405 -27.90 11.68 -19.25
N GLU A 406 -27.92 12.97 -18.89
CA GLU A 406 -28.16 14.07 -19.83
C GLU A 406 -26.84 14.64 -20.41
N ASP A 407 -25.70 14.20 -19.91
CA ASP A 407 -24.40 14.76 -20.30
C ASP A 407 -23.88 14.09 -21.58
N THR A 408 -23.21 14.87 -22.44
CA THR A 408 -22.66 14.38 -23.72
C THR A 408 -21.15 14.26 -23.65
N PHE A 409 -20.59 13.13 -24.12
CA PHE A 409 -19.15 12.89 -24.16
C PHE A 409 -18.45 13.94 -25.03
N GLN A 410 -17.32 14.46 -24.56
CA GLN A 410 -16.49 15.42 -25.29
C GLN A 410 -15.16 14.82 -25.70
N ASN A 411 -14.41 14.29 -24.73
CA ASN A 411 -13.07 13.79 -24.96
C ASN A 411 -12.59 12.91 -23.79
N TRP A 412 -11.52 12.17 -24.06
CA TRP A 412 -10.68 11.52 -23.07
C TRP A 412 -9.56 12.46 -22.66
N ASN A 413 -9.25 12.51 -21.37
CA ASN A 413 -8.00 13.04 -20.83
C ASN A 413 -7.14 11.87 -20.36
N LYS A 414 -5.87 11.84 -20.74
CA LYS A 414 -4.86 10.93 -20.20
C LYS A 414 -3.90 11.75 -19.35
N ASP A 415 -3.74 11.36 -18.09
CA ASP A 415 -2.91 12.03 -17.08
C ASP A 415 -3.19 13.54 -16.97
N GLY A 416 -4.48 13.90 -17.04
CA GLY A 416 -4.96 15.27 -16.98
C GLY A 416 -4.90 16.06 -18.29
N VAL A 417 -4.28 15.54 -19.34
CA VAL A 417 -4.12 16.21 -20.64
C VAL A 417 -5.09 15.64 -21.68
N HIS A 418 -5.61 16.50 -22.56
CA HIS A 418 -6.47 16.05 -23.67
C HIS A 418 -5.76 14.98 -24.50
N TRP A 419 -6.42 13.84 -24.71
CA TRP A 419 -5.88 12.71 -25.45
C TRP A 419 -6.65 12.38 -26.73
N SER A 420 -7.99 12.39 -26.70
CA SER A 420 -8.81 12.08 -27.88
C SER A 420 -10.26 12.58 -27.75
N SER A 421 -10.84 13.09 -28.83
CA SER A 421 -12.27 13.44 -28.90
C SER A 421 -13.17 12.29 -29.39
N SER A 422 -12.63 11.12 -29.69
CA SER A 422 -13.41 9.95 -30.09
C SER A 422 -13.93 9.21 -28.86
N THR A 423 -15.17 8.70 -28.92
CA THR A 423 -15.76 7.89 -27.83
C THR A 423 -14.94 6.63 -27.55
N THR A 424 -14.29 6.07 -28.57
CA THR A 424 -13.26 5.03 -28.44
C THR A 424 -11.89 5.69 -28.43
N SER A 425 -11.10 5.41 -27.40
CA SER A 425 -9.74 5.92 -27.25
C SER A 425 -8.80 5.34 -28.32
N PRO A 426 -7.66 6.00 -28.58
CA PRO A 426 -6.51 5.34 -29.19
C PRO A 426 -6.07 4.13 -28.34
N VAL A 427 -5.27 3.25 -28.94
CA VAL A 427 -4.62 2.14 -28.22
C VAL A 427 -3.65 2.73 -27.20
N LEU A 428 -3.74 2.26 -25.97
CA LEU A 428 -2.84 2.55 -24.86
C LEU A 428 -2.04 1.29 -24.57
N ALA A 429 -0.72 1.31 -24.80
CA ALA A 429 0.15 0.26 -24.27
C ALA A 429 0.32 0.51 -22.77
N MET A 430 0.09 -0.50 -21.94
CA MET A 430 0.33 -0.44 -20.50
C MET A 430 1.81 -0.69 -20.25
N ASP A 431 2.61 0.36 -20.21
CA ASP A 431 4.05 0.37 -19.92
C ASP A 431 4.39 1.10 -18.62
N VAL A 432 3.40 1.78 -18.04
CA VAL A 432 3.43 2.43 -16.74
C VAL A 432 1.99 2.57 -16.24
N ASP A 433 1.83 3.00 -14.99
CA ASP A 433 0.54 3.40 -14.45
C ASP A 433 -0.04 4.62 -15.19
N TYR A 434 -1.33 4.55 -15.52
CA TYR A 434 -2.04 5.62 -16.23
C TYR A 434 -3.32 6.03 -15.52
N SER A 435 -3.67 7.32 -15.61
CA SER A 435 -4.97 7.85 -15.19
C SER A 435 -5.74 8.42 -16.39
N VAL A 436 -6.87 7.80 -16.75
CA VAL A 436 -7.72 8.22 -17.87
C VAL A 436 -9.09 8.71 -17.40
N THR A 437 -9.51 9.89 -17.86
CA THR A 437 -10.83 10.47 -17.53
C THR A 437 -11.69 10.68 -18.78
N ALA A 438 -12.90 10.12 -18.79
CA ALA A 438 -13.94 10.48 -19.77
C ALA A 438 -14.58 11.81 -19.39
N VAL A 439 -14.40 12.84 -20.21
CA VAL A 439 -14.96 14.17 -19.99
C VAL A 439 -16.31 14.29 -20.71
N TYR A 440 -17.33 14.69 -19.95
CA TYR A 440 -18.67 14.98 -20.43
C TYR A 440 -18.99 16.48 -20.23
N THR A 441 -19.92 17.00 -21.03
CA THR A 441 -20.51 18.33 -20.82
C THR A 441 -21.93 18.20 -20.31
N GLU A 442 -22.24 18.94 -19.24
CA GLU A 442 -23.59 19.05 -18.69
C GLU A 442 -24.56 19.61 -19.74
N SER A 443 -25.66 18.91 -19.98
CA SER A 443 -26.81 19.52 -20.67
C SER A 443 -27.50 20.46 -19.69
N ALA A 444 -27.53 21.76 -19.99
CA ALA A 444 -28.29 22.70 -19.19
C ALA A 444 -29.78 22.30 -19.18
N THR A 445 -30.29 21.89 -18.02
CA THR A 445 -31.73 21.64 -17.83
C THR A 445 -32.50 22.95 -17.97
N GLN A 446 -33.34 23.02 -19.01
CA GLN A 446 -34.33 24.08 -19.21
C GLN A 446 -35.28 24.16 -17.99
N ASP A 447 -35.58 25.36 -17.51
CA ASP A 447 -36.59 25.59 -16.47
C ASP A 447 -37.91 24.88 -16.84
N PRO A 448 -38.43 23.97 -15.99
CA PRO A 448 -39.67 23.26 -16.27
C PRO A 448 -40.91 24.14 -16.48
N ASN A 449 -40.83 25.47 -16.31
CA ASN A 449 -41.92 26.42 -16.58
C ASN A 449 -41.73 27.35 -17.80
N ASP A 450 -40.67 27.21 -18.60
CA ASP A 450 -40.46 28.07 -19.77
C ASP A 450 -40.17 27.27 -21.04
N LEU A 451 -41.15 27.24 -21.95
CA LEU A 451 -41.05 26.54 -23.23
C LEU A 451 -40.81 27.46 -24.43
N VAL A 452 -40.53 28.77 -24.26
CA VAL A 452 -40.33 29.60 -25.47
C VAL A 452 -39.29 30.73 -25.43
N ASN A 453 -38.82 31.31 -24.32
CA ASN A 453 -37.61 32.18 -24.27
C ASN A 453 -37.26 32.62 -22.84
N ALA A 454 -36.01 32.41 -22.40
CA ALA A 454 -35.55 32.83 -21.07
C ALA A 454 -35.50 34.37 -20.92
N ASP A 455 -35.92 34.87 -19.74
CA ASP A 455 -35.59 36.23 -19.28
C ASP A 455 -34.08 36.47 -19.47
N SER A 456 -33.69 37.59 -20.11
CA SER A 456 -32.31 37.79 -20.55
C SER A 456 -31.79 39.18 -20.21
N MET A 457 -30.52 39.27 -19.85
CA MET A 457 -29.82 40.56 -19.78
C MET A 457 -28.91 40.70 -20.99
N LEU A 458 -28.94 41.86 -21.65
CA LEU A 458 -28.19 42.12 -22.86
C LEU A 458 -27.21 43.26 -22.61
N PHE A 459 -25.93 43.01 -22.83
CA PHE A 459 -24.85 43.99 -22.75
C PHE A 459 -24.39 44.34 -24.18
N VAL A 460 -24.46 45.62 -24.53
CA VAL A 460 -24.24 46.11 -25.90
C VAL A 460 -23.12 47.13 -25.88
N LEU A 461 -22.08 46.94 -26.71
CA LEU A 461 -21.11 48.01 -26.94
C LEU A 461 -21.71 49.02 -27.91
N SER A 462 -22.07 50.20 -27.40
CA SER A 462 -22.86 51.17 -28.15
C SER A 462 -22.02 52.16 -28.95
N SER A 463 -20.76 52.38 -28.58
CA SER A 463 -19.80 53.12 -29.40
C SER A 463 -18.35 52.87 -28.98
N LEU A 464 -17.47 52.81 -29.98
CA LEU A 464 -16.01 52.89 -29.81
C LEU A 464 -15.51 54.09 -30.63
N ASN A 465 -14.85 55.04 -29.98
CA ASN A 465 -14.19 56.15 -30.67
C ASN A 465 -12.69 56.09 -30.38
N SER A 466 -11.89 55.79 -31.41
CA SER A 466 -10.44 55.75 -31.33
C SER A 466 -9.83 57.10 -31.76
N ALA A 467 -8.90 57.62 -30.95
CA ALA A 467 -8.19 58.86 -31.22
C ALA A 467 -6.70 58.71 -30.87
N GLY A 468 -5.93 58.01 -31.71
CA GLY A 468 -4.52 57.70 -31.43
C GLY A 468 -4.39 56.53 -30.45
N ASN A 469 -3.48 56.62 -29.48
CA ASN A 469 -3.29 55.58 -28.45
C ASN A 469 -4.36 55.62 -27.34
N ASP A 470 -5.25 56.62 -27.35
CA ASP A 470 -6.39 56.75 -26.44
C ASP A 470 -7.69 56.41 -27.16
N SER A 471 -8.46 55.47 -26.62
CA SER A 471 -9.77 55.09 -27.13
C SER A 471 -10.84 55.18 -26.04
N THR A 472 -12.07 55.56 -26.43
CA THR A 472 -13.21 55.58 -25.51
C THR A 472 -14.22 54.52 -25.91
N LEU A 473 -14.66 53.72 -24.93
CA LEU A 473 -15.61 52.64 -25.09
C LEU A 473 -16.88 52.95 -24.27
N VAL A 474 -18.04 52.74 -24.87
CA VAL A 474 -19.34 52.88 -24.21
C VAL A 474 -20.08 51.55 -24.26
N ALA A 475 -20.60 51.12 -23.11
CA ALA A 475 -21.38 49.90 -22.98
C ALA A 475 -22.74 50.16 -22.34
N ASP A 476 -23.81 49.64 -22.94
CA ASP A 476 -25.18 49.77 -22.48
C ASP A 476 -25.73 48.41 -22.01
N LEU A 477 -26.37 48.40 -20.84
CA LEU A 477 -27.05 47.23 -20.27
C LEU A 477 -28.55 47.34 -20.48
N TYR A 478 -29.12 46.30 -21.08
CA TYR A 478 -30.54 46.11 -21.32
C TYR A 478 -31.08 44.89 -20.56
N ILE A 479 -32.35 44.95 -20.18
CA ILE A 479 -33.09 43.83 -19.61
C ILE A 479 -34.24 43.47 -20.54
N TYR A 480 -34.35 42.20 -20.89
CA TYR A 480 -35.47 41.61 -21.60
C TYR A 480 -36.30 40.79 -20.62
N ASN A 481 -37.57 41.17 -20.47
CA ASN A 481 -38.51 40.55 -19.56
C ASN A 481 -39.81 40.31 -20.32
N ASP A 482 -40.12 39.07 -20.66
CA ASP A 482 -41.27 38.75 -21.51
C ASP A 482 -42.42 38.05 -20.81
N VAL A 483 -42.39 37.85 -19.49
CA VAL A 483 -43.52 37.22 -18.76
C VAL A 483 -43.93 37.88 -17.44
N GLN A 484 -43.03 38.39 -16.56
CA GLN A 484 -43.42 38.94 -15.24
C GLN A 484 -42.58 40.14 -14.80
N ASP A 485 -43.18 41.13 -14.11
CA ASP A 485 -42.43 42.30 -13.61
C ASP A 485 -41.16 41.90 -12.84
N VAL A 486 -39.99 42.37 -13.30
CA VAL A 486 -38.71 42.08 -12.62
C VAL A 486 -38.59 42.97 -11.38
N ILE A 487 -38.72 42.38 -10.20
CA ILE A 487 -38.66 43.07 -8.91
C ILE A 487 -37.27 43.04 -8.26
N THR A 488 -36.40 42.11 -8.67
CA THR A 488 -35.00 42.00 -8.23
C THR A 488 -34.11 41.59 -9.39
N ALA A 489 -32.98 42.26 -9.57
CA ALA A 489 -31.98 41.90 -10.58
C ALA A 489 -30.58 42.23 -10.07
N THR A 490 -29.65 41.27 -10.19
CA THR A 490 -28.21 41.49 -9.93
C THR A 490 -27.41 41.02 -11.13
N SER A 491 -26.52 41.87 -11.63
CA SER A 491 -25.70 41.59 -12.81
C SER A 491 -24.32 42.20 -12.61
N GLY A 492 -23.29 41.59 -13.16
CA GLY A 492 -21.96 42.16 -13.13
C GLY A 492 -21.05 41.59 -14.19
N PHE A 493 -19.91 42.25 -14.37
CA PHE A 493 -18.82 41.78 -15.19
C PHE A 493 -17.50 42.15 -14.53
N SER A 494 -16.48 41.31 -14.71
CA SER A 494 -15.09 41.69 -14.48
C SER A 494 -14.33 41.79 -15.79
N TRP A 495 -13.22 42.54 -15.80
CA TRP A 495 -12.33 42.63 -16.95
C TRP A 495 -10.87 42.39 -16.56
N GLU A 496 -10.05 41.91 -17.48
CA GLU A 496 -8.68 41.50 -17.14
C GLU A 496 -7.59 42.39 -17.75
N ASN A 497 -7.95 43.48 -18.44
CA ASN A 497 -6.98 44.41 -19.02
C ASN A 497 -6.64 45.59 -18.06
N PRO A 498 -5.38 45.77 -17.62
CA PRO A 498 -4.95 46.90 -16.78
C PRO A 498 -5.14 48.28 -17.41
N ASN A 499 -5.11 48.33 -18.75
CA ASN A 499 -5.15 49.56 -19.53
C ASN A 499 -6.58 50.06 -19.80
N LEU A 500 -7.60 49.25 -19.48
CA LEU A 500 -9.01 49.60 -19.54
C LEU A 500 -9.48 50.17 -18.20
N VAL A 501 -9.82 51.45 -18.17
CA VAL A 501 -10.29 52.18 -16.99
C VAL A 501 -11.75 52.58 -17.17
N MET A 502 -12.60 52.32 -16.18
CA MET A 502 -14.00 52.79 -16.21
C MET A 502 -14.09 54.21 -15.68
N ASP A 503 -14.51 55.16 -16.51
CA ASP A 503 -14.61 56.57 -16.12
C ASP A 503 -15.88 56.86 -15.32
N SER A 504 -17.02 56.30 -15.75
CA SER A 504 -18.31 56.58 -15.13
C SER A 504 -19.41 55.57 -15.50
N ALA A 505 -20.48 55.56 -14.71
CA ALA A 505 -21.69 54.78 -14.97
C ALA A 505 -22.94 55.63 -14.69
N ARG A 506 -24.03 55.38 -15.44
CA ARG A 506 -25.30 56.07 -15.26
C ARG A 506 -26.49 55.14 -15.46
N PHE A 507 -27.38 55.12 -14.48
CA PHE A 507 -28.67 54.42 -14.61
C PHE A 507 -29.71 55.28 -15.33
N THR A 508 -30.56 54.62 -16.12
CA THR A 508 -31.66 55.30 -16.81
C THR A 508 -32.77 55.71 -15.81
N PRO A 509 -33.55 56.76 -16.10
CA PRO A 509 -34.70 57.13 -15.26
C PRO A 509 -35.71 55.99 -15.08
N LEU A 510 -35.83 55.12 -16.08
CA LEU A 510 -36.64 53.90 -16.02
C LEU A 510 -36.17 53.01 -14.86
N ALA A 511 -34.89 52.62 -14.87
CA ALA A 511 -34.30 51.81 -13.81
C ALA A 511 -34.50 52.47 -12.43
N GLN A 512 -34.19 53.76 -12.31
CA GLN A 512 -34.33 54.55 -11.07
C GLN A 512 -35.77 54.62 -10.53
N SER A 513 -36.77 54.51 -11.40
CA SER A 513 -38.19 54.49 -11.00
C SER A 513 -38.76 53.09 -10.74
N SER A 514 -38.08 52.06 -11.26
CA SER A 514 -38.49 50.66 -11.19
C SER A 514 -37.88 49.89 -10.03
N PHE A 515 -36.83 50.39 -9.38
CA PHE A 515 -36.20 49.77 -8.21
C PHE A 515 -36.11 50.76 -7.03
N ASP A 516 -36.39 50.29 -5.82
CA ASP A 516 -36.36 51.10 -4.59
C ASP A 516 -34.92 51.32 -4.09
N LEU A 517 -34.03 50.36 -4.37
CA LEU A 517 -32.61 50.38 -4.09
C LEU A 517 -31.85 50.00 -5.36
N ILE A 518 -31.10 50.95 -5.91
CA ILE A 518 -30.09 50.69 -6.94
C ILE A 518 -28.73 50.95 -6.32
N GLN A 519 -27.88 49.94 -6.31
CA GLN A 519 -26.50 50.07 -5.91
C GLN A 519 -25.57 49.65 -7.05
N VAL A 520 -24.50 50.43 -7.19
CA VAL A 520 -23.28 49.95 -7.81
C VAL A 520 -22.49 49.28 -6.70
N VAL A 521 -22.19 48.00 -6.82
CA VAL A 521 -21.34 47.28 -5.87
C VAL A 521 -19.95 47.16 -6.49
N TYR A 522 -18.97 47.68 -5.77
CA TYR A 522 -17.56 47.72 -6.12
C TYR A 522 -16.77 47.42 -4.83
N TYR A 523 -15.62 46.78 -4.96
CA TYR A 523 -14.83 46.39 -3.79
C TYR A 523 -14.21 47.65 -3.16
N ALA A 524 -14.36 47.81 -1.83
CA ALA A 524 -13.78 48.90 -1.03
C ALA A 524 -14.22 50.35 -1.32
N ASN A 525 -15.34 50.59 -2.03
CA ASN A 525 -15.85 51.93 -2.37
C ASN A 525 -14.89 52.80 -3.23
N ASP A 526 -14.04 52.20 -4.07
CA ASP A 526 -13.20 52.91 -5.03
C ASP A 526 -13.69 52.74 -6.49
N ILE A 527 -14.00 53.84 -7.16
CA ILE A 527 -14.45 53.86 -8.57
C ILE A 527 -13.29 54.15 -9.54
N ASP A 528 -12.10 54.50 -9.04
CA ASP A 528 -10.96 54.90 -9.87
C ASP A 528 -10.05 53.71 -10.24
N SER A 529 -9.06 53.97 -11.08
CA SER A 529 -8.05 53.09 -11.72
C SER A 529 -7.35 52.04 -10.84
N THR A 530 -7.58 52.02 -9.53
CA THR A 530 -7.03 51.05 -8.57
C THR A 530 -8.02 49.96 -8.14
N ASN A 531 -9.11 49.73 -8.87
CA ASN A 531 -9.95 48.54 -8.68
C ASN A 531 -9.15 47.26 -9.02
N ILE A 532 -8.34 46.79 -8.07
CA ILE A 532 -7.42 45.64 -8.16
C ILE A 532 -8.13 44.32 -8.54
N LYS A 533 -9.45 44.27 -8.38
CA LYS A 533 -10.28 43.10 -8.73
C LYS A 533 -10.98 43.28 -10.08
N ARG A 534 -10.93 44.48 -10.68
CA ARG A 534 -11.54 44.85 -11.97
C ARG A 534 -12.95 44.28 -12.14
N LEU A 535 -13.79 44.47 -11.11
CA LEU A 535 -15.14 43.89 -11.01
C LEU A 535 -16.19 45.00 -10.83
N PHE A 536 -17.27 44.93 -11.60
CA PHE A 536 -18.43 45.81 -11.52
C PHE A 536 -19.73 45.00 -11.34
N GLN A 537 -20.61 45.42 -10.43
CA GLN A 537 -21.93 44.82 -10.24
C GLN A 537 -23.06 45.87 -10.11
N PHE A 538 -24.12 45.71 -10.90
CA PHE A 538 -25.43 46.30 -10.71
C PHE A 538 -26.28 45.42 -9.79
N ALA A 539 -26.84 46.01 -8.73
CA ALA A 539 -27.86 45.37 -7.91
C ALA A 539 -29.08 46.29 -7.79
N GLY A 540 -30.23 45.82 -8.29
CA GLY A 540 -31.52 46.49 -8.21
C GLY A 540 -32.53 45.64 -7.46
N SER A 541 -33.23 46.23 -6.48
CA SER A 541 -34.35 45.58 -5.80
C SER A 541 -35.51 46.54 -5.56
N ARG A 542 -36.74 46.03 -5.66
CA ARG A 542 -37.97 46.72 -5.30
C ARG A 542 -38.70 45.93 -4.24
N MET A 543 -39.03 46.57 -3.12
CA MET A 543 -39.74 45.94 -2.01
C MET A 543 -41.27 46.08 -2.14
N LEU A 544 -41.77 47.19 -2.69
CA LEU A 544 -43.21 47.43 -2.82
C LEU A 544 -43.57 48.13 -4.16
N GLY A 545 -44.56 47.58 -4.88
CA GLY A 545 -45.02 48.08 -6.19
C GLY A 545 -44.53 47.24 -7.38
N ASN A 546 -44.90 47.64 -8.59
CA ASN A 546 -44.54 46.94 -9.84
C ASN A 546 -43.07 47.24 -10.21
N GLY A 547 -42.28 46.21 -10.53
CA GLY A 547 -40.87 46.32 -10.93
C GLY A 547 -40.66 46.87 -12.35
N LEU A 548 -39.65 46.35 -13.07
CA LEU A 548 -39.56 46.59 -14.52
C LEU A 548 -40.67 45.81 -15.23
N ALA A 549 -41.58 46.51 -15.89
CA ALA A 549 -42.76 45.93 -16.52
C ALA A 549 -42.41 44.99 -17.68
N GLN A 550 -43.23 43.96 -17.88
CA GLN A 550 -43.14 43.03 -19.02
C GLN A 550 -43.04 43.79 -20.35
N ASN A 551 -41.98 43.52 -21.11
CA ASN A 551 -41.74 44.11 -22.42
C ASN A 551 -40.97 43.15 -23.33
N ALA A 552 -41.59 42.81 -24.46
CA ALA A 552 -40.98 42.01 -25.52
C ALA A 552 -39.89 42.77 -26.31
N ALA A 553 -39.50 43.97 -25.90
CA ALA A 553 -38.35 44.69 -26.41
C ALA A 553 -37.36 44.98 -25.26
N PRO A 554 -36.04 44.88 -25.52
CA PRO A 554 -35.02 45.11 -24.49
C PRO A 554 -35.12 46.53 -23.93
N GLN A 555 -35.19 46.65 -22.61
CA GLN A 555 -35.29 47.93 -21.90
C GLN A 555 -33.92 48.36 -21.40
N HIS A 556 -33.49 49.56 -21.79
CA HIS A 556 -32.20 50.12 -21.39
C HIS A 556 -32.20 50.54 -19.91
N VAL A 557 -31.28 50.00 -19.11
CA VAL A 557 -31.23 50.23 -17.65
C VAL A 557 -29.97 50.95 -17.18
N ALA A 558 -28.83 50.80 -17.87
CA ALA A 558 -27.58 51.49 -17.49
C ALA A 558 -26.63 51.69 -18.67
N THR A 559 -25.87 52.78 -18.64
CA THR A 559 -24.74 53.05 -19.55
C THR A 559 -23.45 53.17 -18.75
N TYR A 560 -22.36 52.63 -19.30
CA TYR A 560 -21.00 52.63 -18.77
C TYR A 560 -20.06 53.27 -19.78
N TRP A 561 -19.12 54.09 -19.29
CA TRP A 561 -18.08 54.73 -20.11
C TRP A 561 -16.71 54.30 -19.61
N PHE A 562 -15.84 53.94 -20.55
CA PHE A 562 -14.48 53.51 -20.31
C PHE A 562 -13.51 54.27 -21.20
N HIS A 563 -12.29 54.42 -20.70
CA HIS A 563 -11.15 54.93 -21.42
C HIS A 563 -10.06 53.84 -21.47
N LEU A 564 -9.45 53.66 -22.64
CA LEU A 564 -8.34 52.75 -22.88
C LEU A 564 -7.07 53.57 -23.09
N ASN A 565 -6.08 53.39 -22.22
CA ASN A 565 -4.78 54.06 -22.32
C ASN A 565 -3.76 53.13 -23.00
N ASP A 566 -2.91 53.66 -23.88
CA ASP A 566 -1.79 52.91 -24.51
C ASP A 566 -2.20 51.61 -25.23
N TRP A 567 -3.36 51.62 -25.89
CA TRP A 567 -3.90 50.45 -26.61
C TRP A 567 -3.05 50.03 -27.81
N THR A 568 -2.73 48.74 -27.88
CA THR A 568 -1.98 48.08 -28.97
C THR A 568 -2.84 47.02 -29.69
N VAL A 569 -2.36 46.51 -30.82
CA VAL A 569 -3.08 45.50 -31.63
C VAL A 569 -3.16 44.13 -30.95
N ASP A 570 -2.35 43.90 -29.91
CA ASP A 570 -2.30 42.65 -29.16
C ASP A 570 -3.20 42.69 -27.90
N ASP A 571 -3.82 43.84 -27.61
CA ASP A 571 -4.69 44.01 -26.45
C ASP A 571 -6.10 43.47 -26.70
N CYS A 572 -6.63 42.72 -25.72
CA CYS A 572 -8.00 42.24 -25.71
C CYS A 572 -8.78 42.75 -24.48
N VAL A 573 -10.10 42.85 -24.61
CA VAL A 573 -11.02 43.10 -23.48
C VAL A 573 -11.92 41.89 -23.32
N CYS A 574 -11.74 41.14 -22.24
CA CYS A 574 -12.55 39.99 -21.91
C CYS A 574 -13.40 40.25 -20.66
N PHE A 575 -14.68 39.86 -20.72
CA PHE A 575 -15.63 40.02 -19.62
C PHE A 575 -15.95 38.66 -18.95
N SER A 576 -15.93 38.58 -17.61
CA SER A 576 -16.25 37.37 -16.82
C SER A 576 -17.41 37.60 -15.82
N TYR A 577 -18.14 36.53 -15.48
CA TYR A 577 -19.51 36.52 -14.89
C TYR A 577 -19.64 36.76 -13.36
N ALA A 578 -20.83 37.20 -12.90
CA ALA A 578 -21.32 37.14 -11.51
C ALA A 578 -22.79 36.63 -11.43
N PRO A 579 -23.18 35.85 -10.40
CA PRO A 579 -24.43 35.08 -10.37
C PRO A 579 -25.73 35.91 -10.40
N PHE A 580 -26.70 35.47 -11.21
CA PHE A 580 -28.09 35.93 -11.19
C PHE A 580 -28.99 34.89 -10.49
N ILE A 581 -29.67 35.30 -9.42
CA ILE A 581 -30.73 34.46 -8.82
C ILE A 581 -32.00 34.67 -9.65
N GLY A 582 -32.25 33.74 -10.56
CA GLY A 582 -33.47 33.72 -11.39
C GLY A 582 -33.30 33.15 -12.81
N GLY A 583 -32.17 32.53 -13.16
CA GLY A 583 -32.03 31.75 -14.40
C GLY A 583 -31.84 32.53 -15.71
N ALA A 584 -31.40 33.80 -15.67
CA ALA A 584 -31.22 34.59 -16.88
C ALA A 584 -29.91 34.28 -17.63
N VAL A 585 -29.98 34.34 -18.97
CA VAL A 585 -28.81 34.27 -19.88
C VAL A 585 -28.27 35.69 -20.12
N MET A 586 -26.96 35.89 -19.94
CA MET A 586 -26.30 37.14 -20.38
C MET A 586 -25.99 37.05 -21.88
N LYS A 587 -26.35 38.09 -22.63
CA LYS A 587 -26.10 38.21 -24.07
C LYS A 587 -25.14 39.37 -24.29
N PHE A 588 -24.02 39.15 -24.97
CA PHE A 588 -23.14 40.21 -25.47
C PHE A 588 -23.42 40.46 -26.95
N VAL A 589 -23.52 41.71 -27.37
CA VAL A 589 -23.69 42.08 -28.79
C VAL A 589 -22.68 43.17 -29.15
N ASP A 590 -21.75 42.83 -30.04
CA ASP A 590 -20.84 43.78 -30.69
C ASP A 590 -21.46 44.31 -32.00
N GLN A 591 -21.01 45.47 -32.47
CA GLN A 591 -21.46 46.10 -33.72
C GLN A 591 -21.14 45.27 -34.97
N ALA A 592 -20.17 44.33 -34.92
CA ALA A 592 -19.77 43.52 -36.07
C ALA A 592 -20.21 42.04 -36.02
N LEU A 593 -20.56 41.48 -34.86
CA LEU A 593 -20.83 40.05 -34.68
C LEU A 593 -22.10 39.77 -33.86
N VAL A 594 -23.04 39.04 -34.47
CA VAL A 594 -24.21 38.47 -33.79
C VAL A 594 -23.83 37.08 -33.28
N GLN A 595 -23.05 37.00 -32.20
CA GLN A 595 -22.66 35.73 -31.59
C GLN A 595 -23.23 35.56 -30.18
N TYR A 596 -23.74 34.36 -29.90
CA TYR A 596 -24.38 33.99 -28.64
C TYR A 596 -23.37 33.27 -27.75
N VAL A 597 -23.17 33.71 -26.50
CA VAL A 597 -22.29 33.02 -25.55
C VAL A 597 -23.05 32.66 -24.28
N PRO A 598 -23.24 31.37 -23.95
CA PRO A 598 -23.83 30.94 -22.68
C PRO A 598 -22.86 31.01 -21.47
N ILE A 599 -23.42 30.86 -20.27
CA ILE A 599 -23.06 31.43 -18.95
C ILE A 599 -21.68 31.00 -18.35
N TRP A 600 -20.78 30.37 -19.09
CA TRP A 600 -19.57 29.75 -18.49
C TRP A 600 -18.24 30.04 -19.20
N ARG A 601 -18.20 30.98 -20.15
CA ARG A 601 -16.96 31.38 -20.84
C ARG A 601 -16.70 32.89 -20.73
N GLN A 602 -15.42 33.25 -20.64
CA GLN A 602 -14.95 34.61 -20.92
C GLN A 602 -15.34 35.01 -22.35
N VAL A 603 -15.82 36.24 -22.53
CA VAL A 603 -16.15 36.79 -23.86
C VAL A 603 -15.19 37.93 -24.16
N CYS A 604 -14.33 37.76 -25.16
CA CYS A 604 -13.41 38.79 -25.64
C CYS A 604 -14.05 39.55 -26.80
N VAL A 605 -14.06 40.88 -26.73
CA VAL A 605 -14.91 41.73 -27.60
C VAL A 605 -14.13 42.54 -28.64
N TYR A 606 -12.80 42.37 -28.75
CA TYR A 606 -12.02 43.00 -29.81
C TYR A 606 -10.85 42.10 -30.26
N ASP A 607 -10.68 41.99 -31.58
CA ASP A 607 -9.60 41.34 -32.32
C ASP A 607 -9.47 42.07 -33.68
N GLU A 608 -8.27 42.51 -34.05
CA GLU A 608 -7.90 42.79 -35.45
C GLU A 608 -7.05 41.60 -35.91
N PRO A 609 -7.43 40.96 -37.02
CA PRO A 609 -7.51 39.51 -37.14
C PRO A 609 -6.16 38.82 -36.89
N ALA A 610 -5.97 38.30 -35.68
CA ALA A 610 -4.96 37.30 -35.38
C ALA A 610 -5.63 36.11 -34.69
N GLU A 611 -5.57 34.94 -35.34
CA GLU A 611 -6.27 33.69 -35.00
C GLU A 611 -5.92 33.05 -33.62
N GLU A 612 -5.22 33.75 -32.74
CA GLU A 612 -4.78 33.24 -31.44
C GLU A 612 -5.01 34.25 -30.33
N CYS A 613 -6.24 34.28 -29.82
CA CYS A 613 -6.49 34.74 -28.46
C CYS A 613 -7.04 33.54 -27.68
N CYS A 614 -6.48 33.28 -26.49
CA CYS A 614 -6.90 32.31 -25.46
C CYS A 614 -6.12 30.98 -25.41
N ILE A 615 -4.91 31.00 -24.83
CA ILE A 615 -4.57 30.00 -23.82
C ILE A 615 -5.14 30.56 -22.49
N PRO A 616 -5.93 29.80 -21.73
CA PRO A 616 -6.41 30.27 -20.42
C PRO A 616 -5.22 30.50 -19.48
N PRO A 617 -5.16 31.59 -18.71
CA PRO A 617 -4.29 31.62 -17.54
C PRO A 617 -4.96 30.78 -16.45
N SER A 618 -4.84 29.46 -16.56
CA SER A 618 -4.89 28.62 -15.37
C SER A 618 -3.53 28.73 -14.70
N VAL A 619 -3.53 29.41 -13.54
CA VAL A 619 -2.47 29.66 -12.54
C VAL A 619 -1.55 30.88 -12.76
N GLY A 620 -1.73 31.88 -11.89
CA GLY A 620 -0.70 32.78 -11.35
C GLY A 620 0.24 33.53 -12.30
N ASP A 621 -0.15 34.75 -12.71
CA ASP A 621 0.80 35.86 -12.80
C ASP A 621 0.75 36.59 -11.45
N LEU A 622 1.82 36.46 -10.67
CA LEU A 622 2.10 37.26 -9.48
C LEU A 622 3.59 37.60 -9.57
N ASP A 623 4.08 38.57 -10.33
CA ASP A 623 3.52 39.89 -10.56
C ASP A 623 4.19 40.57 -11.76
N GLN A 624 3.43 41.22 -12.63
CA GLN A 624 3.96 42.28 -13.50
C GLN A 624 4.39 43.54 -12.72
N LEU A 625 5.08 43.39 -11.59
CA LEU A 625 5.74 44.48 -10.88
C LEU A 625 7.23 44.46 -11.19
N GLY A 626 7.58 45.16 -12.26
CA GLY A 626 8.87 45.82 -12.33
C GLY A 626 9.01 46.83 -11.19
N GLY A 627 9.49 46.36 -10.04
CA GLY A 627 10.10 47.16 -8.99
C GLY A 627 11.58 46.79 -8.90
N GLU A 628 12.47 47.78 -8.91
CA GLU A 628 13.92 47.58 -8.84
C GLU A 628 14.29 46.61 -7.70
N LEU A 629 15.11 45.59 -8.01
CA LEU A 629 15.68 44.54 -7.13
C LEU A 629 14.98 43.16 -7.16
N GLY A 630 14.63 42.67 -8.35
CA GLY A 630 13.92 41.41 -8.58
C GLY A 630 14.53 40.16 -7.92
N PHE A 631 13.65 39.41 -7.23
CA PHE A 631 13.63 37.95 -7.03
C PHE A 631 12.27 37.56 -6.41
N ASN A 632 11.55 36.57 -6.95
CA ASN A 632 10.69 35.65 -6.17
C ASN A 632 10.16 34.47 -7.03
N TYR A 633 10.37 33.23 -6.61
CA TYR A 633 9.72 32.01 -7.13
C TYR A 633 8.96 31.32 -5.98
N ASP A 634 7.79 30.74 -6.23
CA ASP A 634 7.05 29.95 -5.24
C ASP A 634 6.91 28.47 -5.64
N GLY A 635 6.40 27.63 -4.72
CA GLY A 635 6.43 26.16 -4.85
C GLY A 635 5.65 25.58 -6.05
N ALA A 636 4.87 26.38 -6.76
CA ALA A 636 4.23 25.96 -8.00
C ALA A 636 5.22 25.92 -9.17
N ASP A 637 6.21 26.82 -9.19
CA ASP A 637 7.26 26.91 -10.22
C ASP A 637 8.14 25.64 -10.22
N LEU A 638 8.41 25.10 -9.02
CA LEU A 638 9.21 23.89 -8.81
C LEU A 638 8.51 22.62 -9.31
N SER A 639 7.17 22.58 -9.26
CA SER A 639 6.39 21.38 -9.63
C SER A 639 6.29 21.20 -11.15
N LEU A 640 6.26 22.29 -11.91
CA LEU A 640 6.30 22.27 -13.37
C LEU A 640 7.69 21.90 -13.90
N MET A 641 8.75 22.34 -13.22
CA MET A 641 10.13 22.01 -13.60
C MET A 641 10.43 20.51 -13.41
N ILE A 642 9.94 19.92 -12.31
CA ILE A 642 10.05 18.47 -12.06
C ILE A 642 9.28 17.66 -13.13
N ASN A 643 8.06 18.07 -13.48
CA ASN A 643 7.28 17.36 -14.50
C ASN A 643 7.89 17.46 -15.91
N GLY A 644 8.61 18.54 -16.22
CA GLY A 644 9.31 18.72 -17.49
C GLY A 644 10.64 17.95 -17.60
N LEU A 645 11.36 17.76 -16.48
CA LEU A 645 12.67 17.10 -16.44
C LEU A 645 12.60 15.57 -16.25
N PHE A 646 11.54 15.02 -15.66
CA PHE A 646 11.54 13.63 -15.19
C PHE A 646 10.53 12.67 -15.86
N ILE A 647 9.57 13.14 -16.67
CA ILE A 647 8.44 12.27 -17.13
C ILE A 647 8.42 12.02 -18.66
N ASN A 648 9.37 12.55 -19.45
CA ASN A 648 9.38 12.29 -20.90
C ASN A 648 10.78 12.09 -21.51
N PRO A 649 11.30 10.85 -21.58
CA PRO A 649 12.59 10.54 -22.22
C PRO A 649 12.54 10.61 -23.76
N SER A 650 11.35 10.66 -24.37
CA SER A 650 11.19 10.58 -25.84
C SER A 650 11.44 11.92 -26.56
N SER A 651 11.47 13.02 -25.80
CA SER A 651 11.81 14.36 -26.29
C SER A 651 13.20 14.74 -25.82
N GLY A 652 14.24 14.13 -26.41
CA GLY A 652 15.63 14.28 -25.96
C GLY A 652 16.03 15.73 -25.63
N TRP A 653 17.01 15.86 -24.72
CA TRP A 653 17.64 17.04 -24.07
C TRP A 653 17.93 18.32 -24.90
N ASN A 654 17.47 18.41 -26.14
CA ASN A 654 17.60 19.58 -27.04
C ASN A 654 16.66 20.75 -26.68
N GLY A 655 15.81 20.61 -25.66
CA GLY A 655 14.83 21.64 -25.26
C GLY A 655 15.25 22.52 -24.08
N VAL A 656 16.28 22.14 -23.32
CA VAL A 656 16.76 22.90 -22.16
C VAL A 656 18.14 23.45 -22.48
N CYS A 657 18.28 24.77 -22.46
CA CYS A 657 19.47 25.48 -22.87
C CYS A 657 20.09 26.18 -21.64
N LEU A 658 21.41 26.07 -21.45
CA LEU A 658 22.11 26.54 -20.24
C LEU A 658 22.02 28.06 -19.99
N ASP A 659 21.54 28.84 -20.95
CA ASP A 659 21.40 30.30 -20.80
C ASP A 659 20.24 30.69 -19.85
N GLU A 660 19.34 29.78 -19.46
CA GLU A 660 18.34 30.04 -18.41
C GLU A 660 18.87 29.78 -16.98
N ALA A 661 20.05 29.18 -16.84
CA ALA A 661 20.80 29.10 -15.59
C ALA A 661 22.00 30.04 -15.66
N ASP A 662 21.76 31.35 -15.51
CA ASP A 662 22.81 32.38 -15.40
C ASP A 662 23.77 32.02 -14.26
N VAL A 663 24.93 31.48 -14.63
CA VAL A 663 26.14 31.53 -13.82
C VAL A 663 27.16 32.37 -14.59
N ASP A 664 26.98 33.70 -14.63
CA ASP A 664 27.93 34.62 -15.24
C ASP A 664 29.26 34.67 -14.46
N PHE A 665 30.28 33.99 -14.99
CA PHE A 665 31.67 34.11 -14.57
C PHE A 665 32.47 35.19 -15.32
N SER A 666 31.84 36.11 -16.04
CA SER A 666 32.48 36.94 -17.06
C SER A 666 32.27 38.45 -16.91
N SER A 667 32.27 38.99 -15.69
CA SER A 667 32.42 40.45 -15.50
C SER A 667 33.86 40.88 -15.16
N PRO A 668 34.59 41.57 -16.07
CA PRO A 668 35.90 42.14 -15.77
C PRO A 668 35.75 43.48 -15.03
N GLY A 669 35.50 43.45 -13.72
CA GLY A 669 35.50 44.66 -12.89
C GLY A 669 35.02 44.46 -11.45
N ARG A 670 35.95 44.28 -10.50
CA ARG A 670 35.70 44.19 -9.04
C ARG A 670 35.08 45.48 -8.44
N PRO A 671 34.41 45.45 -7.26
CA PRO A 671 34.28 44.35 -6.28
C PRO A 671 32.84 43.93 -5.94
N VAL A 672 32.62 42.61 -5.84
CA VAL A 672 31.39 41.97 -5.35
C VAL A 672 31.32 42.12 -3.82
N VAL A 673 30.17 42.55 -3.30
CA VAL A 673 29.90 42.72 -1.85
C VAL A 673 28.84 41.77 -1.31
N ASP A 674 28.35 40.81 -2.09
CA ASP A 674 27.41 39.79 -1.62
C ASP A 674 28.10 38.41 -1.59
N PRO A 675 28.15 37.71 -0.44
CA PRO A 675 28.67 36.35 -0.38
C PRO A 675 27.71 35.39 -1.08
N MET A 676 28.26 34.51 -1.93
CA MET A 676 27.60 33.35 -2.56
C MET A 676 26.37 32.86 -1.79
N VAL A 677 25.20 32.92 -2.44
CA VAL A 677 24.01 32.19 -2.02
C VAL A 677 23.79 31.11 -3.06
N ILE A 678 23.99 29.86 -2.65
CA ILE A 678 23.56 28.68 -3.41
C ILE A 678 22.05 28.59 -3.21
N ASP A 679 21.27 28.65 -4.29
CA ASP A 679 19.83 28.43 -4.22
C ASP A 679 19.44 26.98 -4.58
N GLY A 680 18.14 26.69 -4.59
CA GLY A 680 17.64 25.33 -4.82
C GLY A 680 17.93 24.78 -6.21
N ALA A 681 18.09 25.64 -7.22
CA ALA A 681 18.43 25.25 -8.59
C ALA A 681 19.93 24.90 -8.67
N ASP A 682 20.78 25.68 -8.01
CA ASP A 682 22.23 25.42 -7.91
C ASP A 682 22.53 24.07 -7.24
N LEU A 683 21.80 23.73 -6.17
CA LEU A 683 22.01 22.48 -5.43
C LEU A 683 21.57 21.25 -6.22
N SER A 684 20.51 21.36 -7.01
CA SER A 684 19.96 20.27 -7.82
C SER A 684 20.87 19.94 -9.00
N LEU A 685 21.37 20.97 -9.71
CA LEU A 685 22.36 20.81 -10.79
C LEU A 685 23.71 20.26 -10.29
N LEU A 686 24.11 20.63 -9.06
CA LEU A 686 25.33 20.11 -8.43
C LEU A 686 25.19 18.62 -8.05
N ILE A 687 24.00 18.18 -7.65
CA ILE A 687 23.72 16.78 -7.29
C ILE A 687 23.72 15.89 -8.54
N ASP A 688 23.08 16.34 -9.63
CA ASP A 688 23.02 15.59 -10.89
C ASP A 688 24.41 15.39 -11.52
N ALA A 689 25.25 16.43 -11.52
CA ALA A 689 26.59 16.38 -12.08
C ALA A 689 27.59 15.54 -11.25
N LEU A 690 27.40 15.42 -9.93
CA LEU A 690 28.33 14.71 -9.05
C LEU A 690 27.94 13.27 -8.70
N PHE A 691 26.66 12.90 -8.78
CA PHE A 691 26.19 11.62 -8.23
C PHE A 691 25.44 10.70 -9.20
N ILE A 692 24.80 11.21 -10.26
CA ILE A 692 23.85 10.41 -11.06
C ILE A 692 24.40 10.03 -12.45
N ALA A 693 25.15 10.89 -13.13
CA ALA A 693 25.70 10.57 -14.46
C ALA A 693 27.10 11.18 -14.74
N PRO A 694 28.19 10.64 -14.15
CA PRO A 694 29.52 11.24 -14.17
C PRO A 694 30.24 11.28 -15.55
N SER A 695 29.58 10.85 -16.64
CA SER A 695 30.17 10.76 -17.98
C SER A 695 29.51 11.63 -19.06
N HIS A 696 28.51 12.46 -18.73
CA HIS A 696 27.82 13.32 -19.70
C HIS A 696 28.17 14.80 -19.48
N TYR A 697 28.69 15.46 -20.52
CA TYR A 697 28.95 16.91 -20.54
C TYR A 697 27.74 17.63 -21.11
N LEU A 698 27.27 18.66 -20.42
CA LEU A 698 26.22 19.55 -20.92
C LEU A 698 26.74 20.34 -22.14
N LYS A 699 25.88 20.57 -23.14
CA LYS A 699 26.21 21.36 -24.34
C LYS A 699 25.68 22.79 -24.23
N ASN A 700 26.37 23.72 -24.87
CA ASN A 700 25.89 25.10 -25.04
C ASN A 700 24.68 25.15 -26.00
N CYS A 701 23.91 26.23 -25.95
CA CYS A 701 22.73 26.48 -26.81
C CYS A 701 23.04 26.49 -28.32
N ASP A 702 24.32 26.64 -28.68
CA ASP A 702 24.81 26.56 -30.06
C ASP A 702 25.23 25.14 -30.49
N GLY A 703 25.04 24.14 -29.61
CA GLY A 703 25.39 22.74 -29.82
C GLY A 703 26.88 22.41 -29.59
N SER A 704 27.69 23.36 -29.12
CA SER A 704 29.09 23.11 -28.75
C SER A 704 29.25 22.45 -27.38
N ASP A 705 30.33 21.69 -27.19
CA ASP A 705 30.61 21.03 -25.91
C ASP A 705 31.07 22.08 -24.87
N ASN A 706 30.49 22.06 -23.66
CA ASN A 706 30.91 22.92 -22.55
C ASN A 706 32.05 22.22 -21.78
N TYR A 707 33.27 22.72 -21.89
CA TYR A 707 34.49 22.14 -21.28
C TYR A 707 34.79 22.69 -19.90
#